data_AF-A0A7V6TAE1-F1
#
_entry.id   AF-A0A7V6TAE1-F1
#
_cell.length_a   1.000
_cell.length_b   1.000
_cell.length_c   1.000
_cell.angle_alpha   90.00
_cell.angle_beta   90.00
_cell.angle_gamma   90.00
#
_symmetry.space_group_name_H-M   'P 1'
#
loop_
_entity.id
_entity.type
_entity.pdbx_description
1 polymer ?
#
loop_
_entity_poly.entity_id
_entity_poly.type
_entity_poly.pdbx_seq_one_letter_code
_entity_poly.pdbx_strand_id
1 'polypeptide(L)'
;RQATNEIEIIEPSDFNLEEEIESWISKKPQRLSPLAYLTKLGFQDYIIPHKYNHEYKITRFLTPAYVDVINAKTVIHEGKLTSKYDGYDGVICYLIPDNHNEKVELEKLIHSCNDERAVFALPNKPIKIRDSVMRLLALKDINKKLKKVKPQQSTKTLINLYIEDIHQDIQNKLKQITVASPNVKFFWKNQHLQNVKNKYDLSSYISEIMSQIYKYYPIVNNELINKDKPTTISRRARNKVIDLMLKNTEDIREHLSTAQESFIFDTLFITTEIFNETQHRFNFNCKRFEKVFKEIMSFFNETVDEFSDFSKLIHRLAAPHYGIREGIMPVILTACIVKYGNHITIRNSSNLDCYIDAKLLDEIIKQPHNYYLKLDNWDENIEALVKGMAEIFEVSLPTNIFSGNAYGKIGDNIFRWIAGLPRFTRETKMISKSSQAVRHFAKIINHNPRHILIHKLPSALGFKELSQNDVENFLSIVIKCKNELDNSLNDLLNKIKEVLYSWLSPYGNKDESLISLARNMLDKEKSKISTVGGSNIATYISGFDGYDEDKFAYGFAKMITNIRPEDWLDDTLDDFKTSLKQFRHAEKSLSSLANSYVKLEFCDSASNNAKEIAIYESEVSDLGNILQTHVESAISNFGNAISQIEKRQILINILKKLI
;
A
#
# COMPACT_ATOMS: atom_id res chain seq x y z
N ARG A 1 24.22 -51.27 -7.53
CA ARG A 1 24.11 -52.13 -6.33
C ARG A 1 24.17 -53.57 -6.80
N GLN A 2 25.12 -54.35 -6.29
CA GLN A 2 25.19 -55.79 -6.53
C GLN A 2 23.88 -56.41 -6.02
N ALA A 3 23.23 -57.20 -6.87
CA ALA A 3 22.00 -57.90 -6.54
C ALA A 3 22.35 -59.09 -5.63
N THR A 4 22.08 -58.96 -4.34
CA THR A 4 21.97 -60.10 -3.44
C THR A 4 20.58 -60.70 -3.64
N ASN A 5 20.51 -61.89 -4.22
CA ASN A 5 19.31 -62.72 -4.31
C ASN A 5 18.97 -63.30 -2.92
N GLU A 6 18.67 -62.43 -1.95
CA GLU A 6 18.09 -62.86 -0.68
C GLU A 6 16.56 -62.73 -0.80
N ILE A 7 15.88 -63.87 -0.77
CA ILE A 7 14.43 -63.94 -0.74
C ILE A 7 14.02 -63.65 0.72
N GLU A 8 13.57 -62.43 1.00
CA GLU A 8 12.94 -62.09 2.28
C GLU A 8 11.57 -62.77 2.35
N ILE A 9 11.48 -63.87 3.10
CA ILE A 9 10.21 -64.56 3.38
C ILE A 9 9.55 -63.83 4.56
N ILE A 10 8.46 -63.11 4.27
CA ILE A 10 7.65 -62.41 5.27
C ILE A 10 6.72 -63.41 5.94
N GLU A 11 6.71 -63.46 7.28
CA GLU A 11 5.80 -64.32 8.06
C GLU A 11 4.32 -63.97 7.78
N PRO A 12 3.40 -64.96 7.82
CA PRO A 12 1.99 -64.72 7.52
C PRO A 12 1.40 -63.74 8.54
N SER A 13 1.09 -62.51 8.10
CA SER A 13 0.32 -61.59 8.93
C SER A 13 -1.17 -61.95 8.84
N ASP A 14 -1.91 -61.86 9.95
CA ASP A 14 -3.39 -61.97 9.99
C ASP A 14 -4.11 -60.92 9.10
N PHE A 15 -3.36 -60.01 8.49
CA PHE A 15 -3.81 -58.97 7.61
C PHE A 15 -3.74 -59.41 6.14
N ASN A 16 -4.88 -59.80 5.56
CA ASN A 16 -4.98 -60.14 4.15
C ASN A 16 -5.04 -58.86 3.28
N LEU A 17 -3.86 -58.40 2.87
CA LEU A 17 -3.73 -57.17 2.08
C LEU A 17 -4.46 -57.23 0.73
N GLU A 18 -4.53 -58.40 0.09
CA GLU A 18 -5.21 -58.53 -1.21
C GLU A 18 -6.73 -58.43 -1.08
N GLU A 19 -7.31 -59.04 -0.05
CA GLU A 19 -8.73 -58.86 0.25
C GLU A 19 -9.06 -57.39 0.55
N GLU A 20 -8.18 -56.67 1.26
CA GLU A 20 -8.39 -55.24 1.51
C GLU A 20 -8.32 -54.40 0.22
N ILE A 21 -7.40 -54.72 -0.69
CA ILE A 21 -7.28 -54.05 -2.00
C ILE A 21 -8.56 -54.27 -2.82
N GLU A 22 -9.02 -55.52 -2.94
CA GLU A 22 -10.26 -55.85 -3.67
C GLU A 22 -11.50 -55.23 -3.03
N SER A 23 -11.57 -55.23 -1.69
CA SER A 23 -12.62 -54.54 -0.93
C SER A 23 -12.59 -53.02 -1.16
N TRP A 24 -11.41 -52.43 -1.32
CA TRP A 24 -11.28 -51.01 -1.62
C TRP A 24 -11.72 -50.70 -3.06
N ILE A 25 -11.31 -51.53 -4.03
CA ILE A 25 -11.61 -51.35 -5.45
C ILE A 25 -13.12 -51.48 -5.72
N SER A 26 -13.76 -52.51 -5.15
CA SER A 26 -15.21 -52.75 -5.28
C SER A 26 -16.09 -51.62 -4.73
N LYS A 27 -15.57 -50.82 -3.78
CA LYS A 27 -16.27 -49.65 -3.20
C LYS A 27 -16.16 -48.38 -4.04
N LYS A 28 -15.36 -48.38 -5.12
CA LYS A 28 -15.17 -47.17 -5.95
C LYS A 28 -16.19 -47.09 -7.10
N PRO A 29 -16.54 -45.86 -7.54
CA PRO A 29 -17.43 -45.69 -8.68
C PRO A 29 -16.83 -46.32 -9.95
N GLN A 30 -17.63 -47.06 -10.71
CA GLN A 30 -17.21 -47.67 -11.98
C GLN A 30 -16.73 -46.64 -13.03
N ARG A 31 -17.15 -45.37 -12.92
CA ARG A 31 -16.77 -44.28 -13.84
C ARG A 31 -15.56 -43.46 -13.38
N LEU A 32 -14.82 -43.91 -12.37
CA LEU A 32 -13.57 -43.26 -11.97
C LEU A 32 -12.49 -43.55 -13.01
N SER A 33 -11.91 -42.53 -13.65
CA SER A 33 -10.69 -42.71 -14.45
C SER A 33 -9.47 -42.81 -13.54
N PRO A 34 -8.78 -43.96 -13.45
CA PRO A 34 -7.59 -44.10 -12.62
C PRO A 34 -6.43 -43.25 -13.16
N LEU A 35 -6.36 -43.07 -14.49
CA LEU A 35 -5.26 -42.35 -15.15
C LEU A 35 -5.21 -40.87 -14.78
N ALA A 36 -6.34 -40.26 -14.43
CA ALA A 36 -6.40 -38.88 -13.94
C ALA A 36 -5.57 -38.66 -12.66
N TYR A 37 -5.20 -39.72 -11.94
CA TYR A 37 -4.44 -39.65 -10.68
C TYR A 37 -2.94 -39.92 -10.84
N LEU A 38 -2.46 -40.35 -12.02
CA LEU A 38 -1.04 -40.70 -12.24
C LEU A 38 -0.08 -39.57 -11.86
N THR A 39 -0.38 -38.32 -12.25
CA THR A 39 0.44 -37.15 -11.90
C THR A 39 0.51 -36.92 -10.38
N LYS A 40 -0.59 -37.17 -9.66
CA LYS A 40 -0.63 -37.08 -8.18
C LYS A 40 0.11 -38.24 -7.51
N LEU A 41 0.23 -39.37 -8.20
CA LEU A 41 0.93 -40.56 -7.71
C LEU A 41 2.46 -40.45 -7.85
N GLY A 42 2.97 -39.51 -8.66
CA GLY A 42 4.39 -39.25 -8.86
C GLY A 42 4.87 -39.45 -10.30
N PHE A 43 4.00 -39.88 -11.22
CA PHE A 43 4.38 -40.11 -12.62
C PHE A 43 4.34 -38.78 -13.40
N GLN A 44 5.50 -38.34 -13.87
CA GLN A 44 5.72 -37.01 -14.43
C GLN A 44 6.63 -37.05 -15.67
N ASP A 45 6.16 -37.70 -16.73
CA ASP A 45 6.88 -37.80 -18.01
C ASP A 45 6.80 -36.50 -18.82
N TYR A 46 7.48 -35.45 -18.37
CA TYR A 46 7.58 -34.18 -19.12
C TYR A 46 8.43 -34.34 -20.39
N ILE A 47 8.08 -33.59 -21.44
CA ILE A 47 8.93 -33.46 -22.63
C ILE A 47 9.58 -32.08 -22.65
N ILE A 48 10.91 -32.05 -22.73
CA ILE A 48 11.71 -30.83 -22.72
C ILE A 48 12.18 -30.52 -24.15
N PRO A 49 11.85 -29.34 -24.71
CA PRO A 49 12.37 -28.86 -25.99
C PRO A 49 13.77 -28.27 -25.81
N HIS A 50 14.79 -29.13 -25.75
CA HIS A 50 16.16 -28.72 -25.41
C HIS A 50 16.73 -27.62 -26.33
N LYS A 51 16.48 -27.69 -27.65
CA LYS A 51 16.98 -26.70 -28.62
C LYS A 51 16.31 -25.34 -28.41
N TYR A 52 14.98 -25.31 -28.33
CA TYR A 52 14.23 -24.07 -28.10
C TYR A 52 14.65 -23.39 -26.78
N ASN A 53 14.72 -24.16 -25.69
CA ASN A 53 15.12 -23.64 -24.38
C ASN A 53 16.54 -23.06 -24.39
N HIS A 54 17.46 -23.71 -25.10
CA HIS A 54 18.83 -23.22 -25.26
C HIS A 54 18.91 -21.93 -26.09
N GLU A 55 18.18 -21.84 -27.19
CA GLU A 55 18.19 -20.69 -28.10
C GLU A 55 17.50 -19.47 -27.48
N TYR A 56 16.33 -19.67 -26.85
CA TYR A 56 15.52 -18.60 -26.26
C TYR A 56 15.83 -18.31 -24.79
N LYS A 57 16.79 -19.02 -24.18
CA LYS A 57 17.24 -18.84 -22.78
C LYS A 57 16.07 -18.87 -21.78
N ILE A 58 15.20 -19.87 -21.94
CA ILE A 58 14.02 -20.11 -21.11
C ILE A 58 13.89 -21.60 -20.81
N THR A 59 13.22 -21.94 -19.71
CA THR A 59 12.80 -23.33 -19.42
C THR A 59 11.32 -23.47 -19.75
N ARG A 60 10.99 -24.07 -20.90
CA ARG A 60 9.65 -24.57 -21.23
C ARG A 60 9.62 -26.09 -21.24
N PHE A 61 8.44 -26.68 -21.07
CA PHE A 61 8.22 -28.12 -21.20
C PHE A 61 6.75 -28.45 -21.48
N LEU A 62 6.50 -29.60 -22.10
CA LEU A 62 5.14 -30.14 -22.19
C LEU A 62 4.79 -30.89 -20.92
N THR A 63 3.69 -30.49 -20.30
CA THR A 63 3.16 -31.13 -19.08
C THR A 63 2.38 -32.40 -19.43
N PRO A 64 2.61 -33.52 -18.73
CA PRO A 64 1.92 -34.77 -19.04
C PRO A 64 0.46 -34.74 -18.62
N ALA A 65 -0.42 -35.17 -19.51
CA ALA A 65 -1.79 -35.57 -19.24
C ALA A 65 -1.95 -37.03 -19.65
N TYR A 66 -2.29 -37.91 -18.70
CA TYR A 66 -2.57 -39.32 -18.98
C TYR A 66 -4.07 -39.49 -19.21
N VAL A 67 -4.43 -39.85 -20.44
CA VAL A 67 -5.80 -39.73 -20.94
C VAL A 67 -6.38 -41.09 -21.31
N ASP A 68 -7.56 -41.39 -20.81
CA ASP A 68 -8.43 -42.46 -21.28
C ASP A 68 -9.75 -41.91 -21.83
N VAL A 69 -10.59 -42.78 -22.38
CA VAL A 69 -11.93 -42.41 -22.88
C VAL A 69 -12.82 -41.81 -21.78
N ILE A 70 -12.58 -42.15 -20.51
CA ILE A 70 -13.39 -41.70 -19.37
C ILE A 70 -13.05 -40.25 -19.01
N ASN A 71 -11.77 -39.88 -18.97
CA ASN A 71 -11.30 -38.55 -18.59
C ASN A 71 -10.99 -37.61 -19.76
N ALA A 72 -11.10 -38.07 -21.02
CA ALA A 72 -10.80 -37.27 -22.21
C ALA A 72 -11.42 -35.86 -22.16
N LYS A 73 -12.71 -35.77 -21.80
CA LYS A 73 -13.46 -34.49 -21.70
C LYS A 73 -12.95 -33.55 -20.59
N THR A 74 -12.25 -34.08 -19.59
CA THR A 74 -11.64 -33.29 -18.52
C THR A 74 -10.30 -32.68 -18.93
N VAL A 75 -9.68 -33.22 -19.98
CA VAL A 75 -8.41 -32.74 -20.54
C VAL A 75 -8.66 -31.84 -21.75
N ILE A 76 -9.53 -32.27 -22.65
CA ILE A 76 -9.93 -31.52 -23.84
C ILE A 76 -11.44 -31.36 -23.83
N HIS A 77 -11.89 -30.11 -23.91
CA HIS A 77 -13.30 -29.75 -23.99
C HIS A 77 -13.50 -28.80 -25.16
N GLU A 78 -14.51 -29.06 -25.99
CA GLU A 78 -14.82 -28.23 -27.17
C GLU A 78 -13.61 -27.96 -28.09
N GLY A 79 -12.75 -28.98 -28.24
CA GLY A 79 -11.57 -28.93 -29.08
C GLY A 79 -10.40 -28.10 -28.53
N LYS A 80 -10.43 -27.71 -27.25
CA LYS A 80 -9.32 -27.03 -26.57
C LYS A 80 -8.93 -27.69 -25.26
N LEU A 81 -7.70 -27.43 -24.81
CA LEU A 81 -7.31 -27.82 -23.45
C LEU A 81 -8.22 -27.12 -22.44
N THR A 82 -8.63 -27.84 -21.40
CA THR A 82 -9.45 -27.25 -20.32
C THR A 82 -8.66 -26.23 -19.50
N SER A 83 -9.37 -25.39 -18.75
CA SER A 83 -8.76 -24.34 -17.89
C SER A 83 -7.80 -24.89 -16.83
N LYS A 84 -7.84 -26.20 -16.55
CA LYS A 84 -6.84 -26.91 -15.76
C LYS A 84 -5.42 -26.70 -16.30
N TYR A 85 -5.27 -26.46 -17.60
CA TYR A 85 -4.01 -26.30 -18.31
C TYR A 85 -3.72 -24.85 -18.73
N ASP A 86 -4.40 -23.87 -18.13
CA ASP A 86 -4.06 -22.46 -18.31
C ASP A 86 -2.70 -22.15 -17.66
N GLY A 87 -1.90 -21.31 -18.32
CA GLY A 87 -0.55 -20.94 -17.89
C GLY A 87 0.55 -21.98 -18.17
N TYR A 88 0.22 -23.19 -18.63
CA TYR A 88 1.22 -24.17 -19.05
C TYR A 88 1.75 -23.88 -20.47
N ASP A 89 3.05 -24.13 -20.69
CA ASP A 89 3.71 -23.97 -21.99
C ASP A 89 3.14 -24.89 -23.08
N GLY A 90 2.63 -26.03 -22.66
CA GLY A 90 1.95 -27.00 -23.49
C GLY A 90 1.70 -28.30 -22.75
N VAL A 91 0.94 -29.19 -23.37
CA VAL A 91 0.49 -30.45 -22.77
C VAL A 91 0.77 -31.59 -23.72
N ILE A 92 1.45 -32.62 -23.21
CA ILE A 92 1.55 -33.91 -23.89
C ILE A 92 0.46 -34.84 -23.37
N CYS A 93 -0.52 -35.12 -24.23
CA CYS A 93 -1.63 -36.02 -23.97
C CYS A 93 -1.22 -37.45 -24.31
N TYR A 94 -0.82 -38.23 -23.30
CA TYR A 94 -0.57 -39.65 -23.41
C TYR A 94 -1.91 -40.40 -23.46
N LEU A 95 -2.37 -40.75 -24.66
CA LEU A 95 -3.63 -41.43 -24.90
C LEU A 95 -3.45 -42.94 -24.67
N ILE A 96 -4.05 -43.45 -23.59
CA ILE A 96 -3.84 -44.83 -23.13
C ILE A 96 -5.15 -45.64 -23.28
N PRO A 97 -5.31 -46.37 -24.40
CA PRO A 97 -6.44 -47.26 -24.60
C PRO A 97 -6.23 -48.62 -23.92
N ASP A 98 -7.26 -49.17 -23.29
CA ASP A 98 -7.23 -50.54 -22.72
C ASP A 98 -7.54 -51.61 -23.78
N ASN A 99 -8.24 -51.23 -24.86
CA ASN A 99 -8.63 -52.12 -25.96
C ASN A 99 -8.66 -51.39 -27.32
N HIS A 100 -8.91 -52.11 -28.41
CA HIS A 100 -8.92 -51.53 -29.75
C HIS A 100 -10.07 -50.53 -30.00
N ASN A 101 -11.24 -50.72 -29.39
CA ASN A 101 -12.36 -49.80 -29.56
C ASN A 101 -12.05 -48.43 -28.93
N GLU A 102 -11.49 -48.44 -27.71
CA GLU A 102 -11.04 -47.22 -27.05
C GLU A 102 -9.92 -46.51 -27.83
N LYS A 103 -9.03 -47.26 -28.49
CA LYS A 103 -7.99 -46.66 -29.35
C LYS A 103 -8.61 -45.84 -30.47
N VAL A 104 -9.63 -46.38 -31.15
CA VAL A 104 -10.36 -45.67 -32.22
C VAL A 104 -11.08 -44.44 -31.67
N GLU A 105 -11.63 -44.53 -30.46
CA GLU A 105 -12.27 -43.38 -29.81
C GLU A 105 -11.29 -42.27 -29.44
N LEU A 106 -10.14 -42.62 -28.86
CA LEU A 106 -9.07 -41.68 -28.53
C LEU A 106 -8.43 -41.07 -29.79
N GLU A 107 -8.39 -41.79 -30.90
CA GLU A 107 -7.94 -41.24 -32.19
C GLU A 107 -8.89 -40.13 -32.71
N LYS A 108 -10.20 -40.23 -32.46
CA LYS A 108 -11.14 -39.14 -32.77
C LYS A 108 -10.86 -37.88 -31.95
N LEU A 109 -10.39 -38.04 -30.70
CA LEU A 109 -10.03 -36.90 -29.84
C LEU A 109 -8.94 -36.04 -30.47
N ILE A 110 -7.93 -36.68 -31.07
CA ILE A 110 -6.82 -36.00 -31.77
C ILE A 110 -7.41 -35.06 -32.83
N HIS A 111 -8.24 -35.59 -33.72
CA HIS A 111 -8.84 -34.85 -34.84
C HIS A 111 -9.80 -33.74 -34.41
N SER A 112 -10.38 -33.85 -33.20
CA SER A 112 -11.29 -32.84 -32.66
C SER A 112 -10.58 -31.67 -31.96
N CYS A 113 -9.28 -31.77 -31.71
CA CYS A 113 -8.53 -30.77 -30.95
C CYS A 113 -7.82 -29.77 -31.88
N ASN A 114 -8.09 -28.48 -31.65
CA ASN A 114 -7.53 -27.36 -32.42
C ASN A 114 -6.59 -26.48 -31.57
N ASP A 115 -6.32 -26.83 -30.30
CA ASP A 115 -5.38 -26.08 -29.45
C ASP A 115 -3.93 -26.42 -29.83
N GLU A 116 -3.18 -25.40 -30.25
CA GLU A 116 -1.79 -25.55 -30.69
C GLU A 116 -0.86 -26.02 -29.57
N ARG A 117 -1.25 -25.87 -28.31
CA ARG A 117 -0.46 -26.30 -27.15
C ARG A 117 -0.60 -27.79 -26.84
N ALA A 118 -1.53 -28.49 -27.48
CA ALA A 118 -1.77 -29.92 -27.28
C ALA A 118 -0.95 -30.76 -28.27
N VAL A 119 -0.12 -31.65 -27.73
CA VAL A 119 0.56 -32.70 -28.48
C VAL A 119 0.01 -34.04 -28.00
N PHE A 120 -0.22 -34.98 -28.91
CA PHE A 120 -0.76 -36.29 -28.58
C PHE A 120 0.26 -37.39 -28.79
N ALA A 121 0.24 -38.39 -27.92
CA ALA A 121 0.93 -39.66 -28.11
C ALA A 121 -0.10 -40.79 -28.05
N LEU A 122 -0.08 -41.68 -29.05
CA LEU A 122 -0.99 -42.82 -29.15
C LEU A 122 -0.18 -44.10 -29.43
N PRO A 123 -0.31 -45.16 -28.63
CA PRO A 123 0.43 -46.39 -28.84
C PRO A 123 -0.20 -47.22 -29.97
N ASN A 124 0.62 -48.00 -30.67
CA ASN A 124 0.15 -48.90 -31.72
C ASN A 124 -0.73 -50.02 -31.17
N LYS A 125 -0.45 -50.49 -29.95
CA LYS A 125 -1.21 -51.53 -29.24
C LYS A 125 -1.81 -50.98 -27.94
N PRO A 126 -2.97 -51.48 -27.48
CA PRO A 126 -3.53 -51.12 -26.18
C PRO A 126 -2.60 -51.44 -25.01
N ILE A 127 -2.64 -50.61 -23.96
CA ILE A 127 -1.81 -50.73 -22.75
C ILE A 127 -2.74 -50.86 -21.55
N LYS A 128 -2.86 -52.08 -21.00
CA LYS A 128 -3.66 -52.35 -19.79
C LYS A 128 -2.95 -51.87 -18.54
N ILE A 129 -3.29 -50.67 -18.09
CA ILE A 129 -2.65 -50.02 -16.92
C ILE A 129 -3.65 -49.67 -15.81
N ARG A 130 -4.95 -49.59 -16.11
CA ARG A 130 -5.98 -49.11 -15.17
C ARG A 130 -6.00 -49.91 -13.86
N ASP A 131 -5.93 -51.24 -13.95
CA ASP A 131 -5.95 -52.14 -12.79
C ASP A 131 -4.76 -51.87 -11.87
N SER A 132 -3.54 -51.76 -12.42
CA SER A 132 -2.34 -51.45 -11.65
C SER A 132 -2.46 -50.10 -10.93
N VAL A 133 -3.00 -49.08 -11.61
CA VAL A 133 -3.21 -47.75 -11.01
C VAL A 133 -4.25 -47.79 -9.90
N MET A 134 -5.34 -48.54 -10.08
CA MET A 134 -6.36 -48.76 -9.05
C MET A 134 -5.77 -49.46 -7.81
N ARG A 135 -4.96 -50.50 -8.00
CA ARG A 135 -4.27 -51.19 -6.90
C ARG A 135 -3.30 -50.26 -6.17
N LEU A 136 -2.55 -49.42 -6.89
CA LEU A 136 -1.66 -48.44 -6.26
C LEU A 136 -2.42 -47.39 -5.44
N LEU A 137 -3.57 -46.92 -5.94
CA LEU A 137 -4.45 -46.01 -5.19
C LEU A 137 -4.96 -46.67 -3.92
N ALA A 138 -5.42 -47.93 -4.00
CA ALA A 138 -5.87 -48.71 -2.86
C ALA A 138 -4.74 -48.84 -1.82
N LEU A 139 -3.54 -49.26 -2.23
CA LEU A 139 -2.38 -49.41 -1.37
C LEU A 139 -1.99 -48.10 -0.67
N LYS A 140 -1.97 -46.97 -1.37
CA LYS A 140 -1.64 -45.67 -0.74
C LYS A 140 -2.70 -45.27 0.29
N ASP A 141 -3.98 -45.51 0.03
CA ASP A 141 -5.06 -45.23 0.97
C ASP A 141 -5.02 -46.16 2.19
N ILE A 142 -4.80 -47.46 1.99
CA ILE A 142 -4.64 -48.47 3.04
C ILE A 142 -3.44 -48.11 3.93
N ASN A 143 -2.27 -47.85 3.32
CA ASN A 143 -1.07 -47.44 4.04
C ASN A 143 -1.33 -46.17 4.89
N LYS A 144 -2.06 -45.20 4.34
CA LYS A 144 -2.43 -43.97 5.07
C LYS A 144 -3.37 -44.25 6.25
N LYS A 145 -4.33 -45.16 6.12
CA LYS A 145 -5.23 -45.57 7.22
C LYS A 145 -4.46 -46.32 8.30
N LEU A 146 -3.66 -47.30 7.90
CA LEU A 146 -2.89 -48.12 8.84
C LEU A 146 -1.91 -47.29 9.64
N LYS A 147 -1.24 -46.30 9.05
CA LYS A 147 -0.36 -45.36 9.80
C LYS A 147 -1.03 -44.71 11.02
N LYS A 148 -2.36 -44.58 11.06
CA LYS A 148 -3.10 -44.05 12.21
C LYS A 148 -3.23 -45.03 13.38
N VAL A 149 -3.11 -46.33 13.12
CA VAL A 149 -3.35 -47.41 14.09
C VAL A 149 -2.03 -48.06 14.53
N LYS A 150 -0.87 -47.46 14.21
CA LYS A 150 0.48 -47.97 14.54
C LYS A 150 0.65 -49.47 14.23
N PRO A 151 0.66 -49.86 12.95
CA PRO A 151 0.71 -51.25 12.55
C PRO A 151 2.08 -51.85 12.85
N GLN A 152 2.15 -53.18 12.94
CA GLN A 152 3.39 -53.93 13.11
C GLN A 152 4.39 -53.60 11.98
N GLN A 153 5.68 -53.73 12.28
CA GLN A 153 6.73 -53.37 11.32
C GLN A 153 6.69 -54.25 10.06
N SER A 154 6.40 -55.55 10.20
CA SER A 154 6.22 -56.51 9.12
C SER A 154 5.15 -56.07 8.11
N THR A 155 3.97 -55.66 8.59
CA THR A 155 2.87 -55.16 7.75
C THR A 155 3.26 -53.89 6.97
N LYS A 156 4.03 -52.98 7.60
CA LYS A 156 4.53 -51.78 6.90
C LYS A 156 5.51 -52.14 5.79
N THR A 157 6.44 -53.06 6.07
CA THR A 157 7.42 -53.53 5.08
C THR A 157 6.70 -54.17 3.90
N LEU A 158 5.76 -55.08 4.16
CA LEU A 158 4.95 -55.74 3.13
C LEU A 158 4.22 -54.74 2.22
N ILE A 159 3.51 -53.77 2.80
CA ILE A 159 2.77 -52.77 2.03
C ILE A 159 3.71 -51.89 1.19
N ASN A 160 4.87 -51.51 1.74
CA ASN A 160 5.84 -50.72 0.99
C ASN A 160 6.40 -51.52 -0.19
N LEU A 161 6.71 -52.81 -0.02
CA LEU A 161 7.13 -53.69 -1.10
C LEU A 161 6.07 -53.78 -2.20
N TYR A 162 4.80 -53.98 -1.85
CA TYR A 162 3.69 -53.97 -2.82
C TYR A 162 3.57 -52.63 -3.55
N ILE A 163 3.74 -51.51 -2.83
CA ILE A 163 3.73 -50.18 -3.45
C ILE A 163 4.88 -50.03 -4.44
N GLU A 164 6.09 -50.45 -4.08
CA GLU A 164 7.27 -50.38 -4.94
C GLU A 164 7.09 -51.24 -6.20
N ASP A 165 6.59 -52.46 -6.05
CA ASP A 165 6.43 -53.42 -7.14
C ASP A 165 5.35 -52.96 -8.13
N ILE A 166 4.19 -52.51 -7.63
CA ILE A 166 3.12 -51.94 -8.48
C ILE A 166 3.57 -50.62 -9.11
N HIS A 167 4.35 -49.79 -8.40
CA HIS A 167 4.89 -48.57 -8.97
C HIS A 167 5.83 -48.88 -10.14
N GLN A 168 6.68 -49.90 -10.02
CA GLN A 168 7.57 -50.35 -11.08
C GLN A 168 6.81 -50.94 -12.28
N ASP A 169 5.74 -51.72 -12.05
CA ASP A 169 4.85 -52.22 -13.11
C ASP A 169 4.20 -51.07 -13.89
N ILE A 170 3.61 -50.09 -13.19
CA ILE A 170 3.04 -48.89 -13.81
C ILE A 170 4.09 -48.15 -14.62
N GLN A 171 5.30 -47.96 -14.08
CA GLN A 171 6.37 -47.26 -14.78
C GLN A 171 6.82 -47.99 -16.05
N ASN A 172 6.88 -49.32 -16.01
CA ASN A 172 7.20 -50.14 -17.19
C ASN A 172 6.09 -50.08 -18.25
N LYS A 173 4.82 -50.06 -17.84
CA LYS A 173 3.67 -49.88 -18.74
C LYS A 173 3.66 -48.48 -19.36
N LEU A 174 3.90 -47.43 -18.57
CA LEU A 174 3.98 -46.05 -19.08
C LEU A 174 5.12 -45.86 -20.08
N LYS A 175 6.27 -46.49 -19.89
CA LYS A 175 7.38 -46.43 -20.87
C LYS A 175 6.98 -46.85 -22.28
N GLN A 176 5.93 -47.68 -22.44
CA GLN A 176 5.44 -48.11 -23.75
C GLN A 176 4.80 -46.96 -24.55
N ILE A 177 4.43 -45.85 -23.90
CA ILE A 177 3.87 -44.65 -24.54
C ILE A 177 4.70 -43.39 -24.28
N THR A 178 5.39 -43.29 -23.15
CA THR A 178 6.14 -42.08 -22.76
C THR A 178 7.53 -42.03 -23.37
N VAL A 179 8.10 -43.18 -23.74
CA VAL A 179 9.37 -43.25 -24.47
C VAL A 179 9.08 -43.30 -25.97
N ALA A 180 9.58 -42.29 -26.68
CA ALA A 180 9.51 -42.24 -28.13
C ALA A 180 10.13 -43.49 -28.76
N SER A 181 9.33 -44.18 -29.57
CA SER A 181 9.70 -45.41 -30.28
C SER A 181 8.79 -45.61 -31.48
N PRO A 182 9.14 -46.50 -32.44
CA PRO A 182 8.26 -46.84 -33.57
C PRO A 182 6.87 -47.38 -33.18
N ASN A 183 6.69 -47.78 -31.91
CA ASN A 183 5.44 -48.29 -31.38
C ASN A 183 4.48 -47.20 -30.90
N VAL A 184 4.89 -45.93 -30.94
CA VAL A 184 4.10 -44.78 -30.50
C VAL A 184 4.03 -43.76 -31.63
N LYS A 185 2.82 -43.33 -31.96
CA LYS A 185 2.57 -42.26 -32.92
C LYS A 185 2.36 -40.95 -32.19
N PHE A 186 3.01 -39.89 -32.66
CA PHE A 186 2.85 -38.55 -32.11
C PHE A 186 2.09 -37.66 -33.09
N PHE A 187 1.27 -36.75 -32.57
CA PHE A 187 0.45 -35.85 -33.40
C PHE A 187 0.45 -34.44 -32.86
N TRP A 188 0.40 -33.47 -33.77
CA TRP A 188 0.24 -32.05 -33.49
C TRP A 188 -0.58 -31.39 -34.61
N LYS A 189 -1.56 -30.53 -34.28
CA LYS A 189 -2.47 -29.90 -35.26
C LYS A 189 -3.07 -30.88 -36.29
N ASN A 190 -3.59 -32.01 -35.81
CA ASN A 190 -4.16 -33.09 -36.65
C ASN A 190 -3.17 -33.73 -37.64
N GLN A 191 -1.86 -33.49 -37.49
CA GLN A 191 -0.82 -34.05 -38.35
C GLN A 191 0.03 -35.05 -37.57
N HIS A 192 0.30 -36.19 -38.20
CA HIS A 192 1.21 -37.20 -37.66
C HIS A 192 2.67 -36.74 -37.81
N LEU A 193 3.41 -36.72 -36.70
CA LEU A 193 4.84 -36.40 -36.67
C LEU A 193 5.63 -37.59 -37.21
N GLN A 194 6.21 -37.43 -38.39
CA GLN A 194 6.93 -38.52 -39.07
C GLN A 194 8.31 -38.77 -38.44
N ASN A 195 8.80 -40.01 -38.50
CA ASN A 195 10.17 -40.36 -38.10
C ASN A 195 10.57 -40.07 -36.64
N VAL A 196 9.63 -40.04 -35.69
CA VAL A 196 9.95 -39.95 -34.25
C VAL A 196 10.40 -41.32 -33.73
N LYS A 197 11.70 -41.61 -33.76
CA LYS A 197 12.25 -42.94 -33.41
C LYS A 197 12.79 -43.01 -31.99
N ASN A 198 13.19 -41.87 -31.44
CA ASN A 198 13.81 -41.78 -30.12
C ASN A 198 13.48 -40.44 -29.43
N LYS A 199 13.97 -40.29 -28.18
CA LYS A 199 13.74 -39.08 -27.36
C LYS A 199 14.30 -37.80 -27.99
N TYR A 200 15.41 -37.88 -28.73
CA TYR A 200 16.03 -36.74 -29.39
C TYR A 200 15.14 -36.22 -30.53
N ASP A 201 14.62 -37.11 -31.38
CA ASP A 201 13.70 -36.74 -32.47
C ASP A 201 12.46 -36.03 -31.91
N LEU A 202 11.87 -36.58 -30.84
CA LEU A 202 10.72 -35.98 -30.17
C LEU A 202 11.07 -34.59 -29.60
N SER A 203 12.19 -34.45 -28.90
CA SER A 203 12.66 -33.16 -28.38
C SER A 203 12.90 -32.14 -29.50
N SER A 204 13.36 -32.56 -30.68
CA SER A 204 13.54 -31.68 -31.83
C SER A 204 12.19 -31.17 -32.34
N TYR A 205 11.23 -32.06 -32.56
CA TYR A 205 9.88 -31.67 -32.97
C TYR A 205 9.21 -30.75 -31.95
N ILE A 206 9.31 -31.03 -30.64
CA ILE A 206 8.73 -30.14 -29.63
C ILE A 206 9.44 -28.76 -29.66
N SER A 207 10.74 -28.71 -29.95
CA SER A 207 11.43 -27.43 -30.11
C SER A 207 10.90 -26.62 -31.31
N GLU A 208 10.63 -27.28 -32.44
CA GLU A 208 10.01 -26.64 -33.61
C GLU A 208 8.59 -26.16 -33.32
N ILE A 209 7.79 -26.98 -32.63
CA ILE A 209 6.44 -26.62 -32.18
C ILE A 209 6.49 -25.38 -31.29
N MET A 210 7.39 -25.33 -30.30
CA MET A 210 7.55 -24.17 -29.41
C MET A 210 7.97 -22.91 -30.17
N SER A 211 8.85 -23.03 -31.17
CA SER A 211 9.23 -21.90 -32.05
C SER A 211 8.04 -21.32 -32.83
N GLN A 212 7.04 -22.15 -33.17
CA GLN A 212 5.83 -21.68 -33.85
C GLN A 212 4.83 -21.08 -32.88
N ILE A 213 4.60 -21.73 -31.74
CA ILE A 213 3.65 -21.26 -30.71
C ILE A 213 4.14 -19.94 -30.11
N TYR A 214 5.42 -19.84 -29.74
CA TYR A 214 6.01 -18.72 -29.01
C TYR A 214 6.95 -17.86 -29.85
N LYS A 215 6.64 -17.69 -31.14
CA LYS A 215 7.46 -16.96 -32.12
C LYS A 215 7.80 -15.51 -31.76
N TYR A 216 7.08 -14.88 -30.83
CA TYR A 216 7.31 -13.48 -30.40
C TYR A 216 7.90 -13.37 -28.99
N TYR A 217 8.35 -14.49 -28.42
CA TYR A 217 8.99 -14.49 -27.12
C TYR A 217 10.35 -13.76 -27.15
N PRO A 218 10.57 -12.76 -26.27
CA PRO A 218 11.84 -12.03 -26.23
C PRO A 218 12.93 -12.86 -25.53
N ILE A 219 14.13 -12.90 -26.12
CA ILE A 219 15.26 -13.63 -25.55
C ILE A 219 15.85 -12.85 -24.37
N VAL A 220 15.76 -13.42 -23.16
CA VAL A 220 16.31 -12.85 -21.93
C VAL A 220 17.14 -13.89 -21.18
N ASN A 221 18.45 -13.68 -21.13
CA ASN A 221 19.37 -14.58 -20.44
C ASN A 221 19.50 -14.23 -18.95
N ASN A 222 18.46 -14.50 -18.17
CA ASN A 222 18.47 -14.32 -16.72
C ASN A 222 17.54 -15.35 -16.06
N GLU A 223 18.06 -16.52 -15.69
CA GLU A 223 17.26 -17.61 -15.09
C GLU A 223 16.64 -17.23 -13.72
N LEU A 224 17.19 -16.23 -13.04
CA LEU A 224 16.70 -15.77 -11.74
C LEU A 224 15.35 -15.03 -11.86
N ILE A 225 15.16 -14.31 -12.96
CA ILE A 225 13.97 -13.50 -13.23
C ILE A 225 13.09 -14.12 -14.33
N ASN A 226 13.68 -14.85 -15.27
CA ASN A 226 12.99 -15.46 -16.41
C ASN A 226 12.22 -16.74 -16.02
N LYS A 227 11.25 -16.58 -15.11
CA LYS A 227 10.36 -17.61 -14.57
C LYS A 227 9.14 -16.96 -13.95
N ASP A 228 8.08 -17.74 -13.75
CA ASP A 228 6.83 -17.19 -13.22
C ASP A 228 6.95 -16.82 -11.74
N LYS A 229 7.74 -17.56 -10.97
CA LYS A 229 7.95 -17.29 -9.54
C LYS A 229 9.42 -17.02 -9.23
N PRO A 230 9.92 -15.80 -9.48
CA PRO A 230 11.23 -15.37 -9.00
C PRO A 230 11.36 -15.49 -7.49
N THR A 231 12.58 -15.69 -7.00
CA THR A 231 12.82 -15.68 -5.55
C THR A 231 12.57 -14.27 -5.00
N THR A 232 12.26 -14.16 -3.71
CA THR A 232 12.09 -12.86 -3.06
C THR A 232 13.34 -11.98 -3.19
N ILE A 233 14.54 -12.58 -3.16
CA ILE A 233 15.80 -11.84 -3.29
C ILE A 233 15.94 -11.26 -4.70
N SER A 234 15.75 -12.09 -5.74
CA SER A 234 15.85 -11.63 -7.13
C SER A 234 14.77 -10.60 -7.48
N ARG A 235 13.55 -10.77 -6.96
CA ARG A 235 12.46 -9.79 -7.11
C ARG A 235 12.81 -8.45 -6.46
N ARG A 236 13.37 -8.45 -5.24
CA ARG A 236 13.81 -7.20 -4.57
C ARG A 236 14.88 -6.48 -5.38
N ALA A 237 15.89 -7.20 -5.87
CA ALA A 237 16.95 -6.61 -6.68
C ALA A 237 16.42 -6.04 -8.02
N ARG A 238 15.48 -6.75 -8.69
CA ARG A 238 14.75 -6.22 -9.86
C ARG A 238 13.97 -4.97 -9.53
N ASN A 239 13.24 -4.96 -8.41
CA ASN A 239 12.41 -3.83 -8.01
C ASN A 239 13.25 -2.59 -7.70
N LYS A 240 14.43 -2.76 -7.08
CA LYS A 240 15.37 -1.66 -6.86
C LYS A 240 15.78 -0.98 -8.17
N VAL A 241 16.12 -1.76 -9.19
CA VAL A 241 16.47 -1.24 -10.52
C VAL A 241 15.27 -0.54 -11.17
N ILE A 242 14.09 -1.16 -11.13
CA ILE A 242 12.84 -0.57 -11.66
C ILE A 242 12.54 0.75 -10.96
N ASP A 243 12.64 0.84 -9.64
CA ASP A 243 12.37 2.07 -8.89
C ASP A 243 13.32 3.21 -9.28
N LEU A 244 14.60 2.92 -9.56
CA LEU A 244 15.56 3.92 -10.04
C LEU A 244 15.17 4.41 -11.45
N MET A 245 14.72 3.51 -12.32
CA MET A 245 14.25 3.87 -13.66
C MET A 245 12.95 4.68 -13.64
N LEU A 246 11.99 4.29 -12.80
CA LEU A 246 10.74 5.02 -12.58
C LEU A 246 10.99 6.43 -12.01
N LYS A 247 12.08 6.61 -11.25
CA LYS A 247 12.50 7.92 -10.74
C LYS A 247 13.33 8.73 -11.74
N ASN A 248 13.60 8.19 -12.92
CA ASN A 248 14.50 8.75 -13.92
C ASN A 248 15.87 9.13 -13.32
N THR A 249 16.40 8.27 -12.43
CA THR A 249 17.68 8.51 -11.74
C THR A 249 18.85 8.49 -12.72
N GLU A 250 19.67 9.55 -12.70
CA GLU A 250 20.97 9.60 -13.38
C GLU A 250 21.95 8.61 -12.74
N ASP A 251 22.84 8.04 -13.56
CA ASP A 251 23.88 7.10 -13.10
C ASP A 251 23.34 5.96 -12.21
N ILE A 252 22.42 5.17 -12.78
CA ILE A 252 21.74 4.05 -12.10
C ILE A 252 22.74 3.16 -11.35
N ARG A 253 23.91 2.90 -11.94
CA ARG A 253 24.95 2.03 -11.36
C ARG A 253 25.45 2.48 -9.99
N GLU A 254 25.57 3.78 -9.75
CA GLU A 254 26.04 4.32 -8.46
C GLU A 254 25.05 4.06 -7.31
N HIS A 255 23.78 3.85 -7.67
CA HIS A 255 22.69 3.63 -6.73
C HIS A 255 22.39 2.13 -6.49
N LEU A 256 23.11 1.22 -7.15
CA LEU A 256 23.02 -0.22 -6.94
C LEU A 256 24.00 -0.63 -5.84
N SER A 257 23.49 -1.31 -4.81
CA SER A 257 24.25 -1.64 -3.61
C SER A 257 24.75 -3.09 -3.61
N THR A 258 24.22 -3.95 -4.47
CA THR A 258 24.55 -5.37 -4.49
C THR A 258 24.93 -5.88 -5.88
N ALA A 259 25.79 -6.90 -5.95
CA ALA A 259 26.15 -7.56 -7.20
C ALA A 259 24.94 -8.15 -7.94
N GLN A 260 23.89 -8.56 -7.21
CA GLN A 260 22.67 -9.08 -7.82
C GLN A 260 21.84 -7.98 -8.51
N GLU A 261 21.80 -6.77 -7.94
CA GLU A 261 21.16 -5.61 -8.57
C GLU A 261 21.90 -5.22 -9.85
N SER A 262 23.23 -5.13 -9.82
CA SER A 262 24.04 -4.86 -11.02
C SER A 262 23.85 -5.92 -12.09
N PHE A 263 23.90 -7.22 -11.71
CA PHE A 263 23.66 -8.32 -12.64
C PHE A 263 22.27 -8.26 -13.28
N ILE A 264 21.23 -7.92 -12.51
CA ILE A 264 19.86 -7.74 -13.04
C ILE A 264 19.79 -6.55 -13.99
N PHE A 265 20.39 -5.41 -13.63
CA PHE A 265 20.44 -4.24 -14.50
C PHE A 265 21.11 -4.57 -15.84
N ASP A 266 22.29 -5.19 -15.79
CA ASP A 266 23.07 -5.56 -16.97
C ASP A 266 22.33 -6.57 -17.85
N THR A 267 21.72 -7.61 -17.26
CA THR A 267 21.12 -8.70 -18.05
C THR A 267 19.71 -8.40 -18.54
N LEU A 268 18.92 -7.60 -17.82
CA LEU A 268 17.53 -7.31 -18.18
C LEU A 268 17.34 -6.03 -18.99
N PHE A 269 18.25 -5.07 -18.87
CA PHE A 269 18.11 -3.76 -19.52
C PHE A 269 19.22 -3.46 -20.53
N ILE A 270 20.49 -3.73 -20.18
CA ILE A 270 21.64 -3.40 -21.05
C ILE A 270 21.83 -4.46 -22.14
N THR A 271 22.00 -5.74 -21.75
CA THR A 271 22.24 -6.87 -22.67
C THR A 271 21.04 -7.13 -23.60
N THR A 272 19.84 -6.81 -23.15
CA THR A 272 18.60 -6.86 -23.92
C THR A 272 18.40 -5.65 -24.83
N GLU A 273 19.23 -4.61 -24.67
CA GLU A 273 19.15 -3.33 -25.36
C GLU A 273 17.83 -2.58 -25.13
N ILE A 274 17.09 -2.92 -24.05
CA ILE A 274 15.87 -2.20 -23.66
C ILE A 274 16.21 -0.79 -23.15
N PHE A 275 17.38 -0.62 -22.52
CA PHE A 275 17.85 0.66 -22.02
C PHE A 275 19.18 1.04 -22.67
N ASN A 276 19.26 2.24 -23.22
CA ASN A 276 20.50 2.83 -23.70
C ASN A 276 21.09 3.68 -22.57
N GLU A 277 22.16 3.18 -21.96
CA GLU A 277 22.83 3.83 -20.82
C GLU A 277 23.48 5.16 -21.23
N THR A 278 24.08 5.25 -22.43
CA THR A 278 24.72 6.49 -22.91
C THR A 278 23.72 7.62 -23.16
N GLN A 279 22.53 7.28 -23.65
CA GLN A 279 21.47 8.25 -23.95
C GLN A 279 20.46 8.40 -22.79
N HIS A 280 20.67 7.66 -21.71
CA HIS A 280 19.81 7.60 -20.54
C HIS A 280 18.33 7.43 -20.85
N ARG A 281 18.00 6.53 -21.79
CA ARG A 281 16.62 6.34 -22.26
C ARG A 281 16.29 4.92 -22.67
N PHE A 282 15.01 4.57 -22.60
CA PHE A 282 14.51 3.32 -23.14
C PHE A 282 14.55 3.29 -24.67
N ASN A 283 14.97 2.16 -25.22
CA ASN A 283 15.07 1.89 -26.65
C ASN A 283 13.93 0.94 -27.08
N PHE A 284 12.89 1.51 -27.67
CA PHE A 284 11.73 0.76 -28.19
C PHE A 284 11.97 0.12 -29.57
N ASN A 285 13.11 0.41 -30.20
CA ASN A 285 13.50 -0.13 -31.50
C ASN A 285 14.38 -1.39 -31.37
N CYS A 286 14.54 -1.94 -30.16
CA CYS A 286 15.28 -3.19 -29.97
C CYS A 286 14.49 -4.36 -30.58
N LYS A 287 15.10 -5.04 -31.57
CA LYS A 287 14.45 -6.11 -32.34
C LYS A 287 13.90 -7.24 -31.47
N ARG A 288 14.52 -7.51 -30.32
CA ARG A 288 14.14 -8.59 -29.40
C ARG A 288 12.77 -8.36 -28.74
N PHE A 289 12.39 -7.10 -28.49
CA PHE A 289 11.14 -6.77 -27.79
C PHE A 289 10.13 -6.04 -28.67
N GLU A 290 10.46 -5.73 -29.93
CA GLU A 290 9.62 -4.94 -30.84
C GLU A 290 8.15 -5.39 -30.85
N LYS A 291 7.89 -6.70 -30.99
CA LYS A 291 6.51 -7.25 -31.02
C LYS A 291 5.79 -7.15 -29.67
N VAL A 292 6.54 -7.25 -28.57
CA VAL A 292 5.99 -7.15 -27.22
C VAL A 292 5.66 -5.70 -26.89
N PHE A 293 6.57 -4.77 -27.19
CA PHE A 293 6.34 -3.36 -27.00
C PHE A 293 5.18 -2.86 -27.86
N LYS A 294 5.07 -3.30 -29.12
CA LYS A 294 3.93 -2.97 -29.98
C LYS A 294 2.60 -3.41 -29.36
N GLU A 295 2.53 -4.61 -28.78
CA GLU A 295 1.32 -5.09 -28.10
C GLU A 295 0.97 -4.25 -26.87
N ILE A 296 1.96 -3.96 -26.00
CA ILE A 296 1.73 -3.14 -24.80
C ILE A 296 1.30 -1.73 -25.19
N MET A 297 1.96 -1.11 -26.17
CA MET A 297 1.61 0.22 -26.65
C MET A 297 0.23 0.25 -27.33
N SER A 298 -0.13 -0.80 -28.07
CA SER A 298 -1.48 -0.94 -28.63
C SER A 298 -2.51 -0.98 -27.51
N PHE A 299 -2.29 -1.80 -26.47
CA PHE A 299 -3.17 -1.83 -25.31
C PHE A 299 -3.27 -0.47 -24.62
N PHE A 300 -2.16 0.25 -24.42
CA PHE A 300 -2.19 1.56 -23.77
C PHE A 300 -3.00 2.57 -24.59
N ASN A 301 -2.89 2.52 -25.92
CA ASN A 301 -3.69 3.35 -26.81
C ASN A 301 -5.19 2.94 -26.82
N GLU A 302 -5.53 1.67 -26.55
CA GLU A 302 -6.92 1.24 -26.32
C GLU A 302 -7.51 1.84 -25.02
N THR A 303 -6.68 2.38 -24.12
CA THR A 303 -7.09 2.97 -22.83
C THR A 303 -7.16 4.50 -22.82
N VAL A 304 -7.17 5.13 -24.00
CA VAL A 304 -7.33 6.58 -24.10
C VAL A 304 -8.71 6.96 -23.57
N ASP A 305 -8.74 7.83 -22.57
CA ASP A 305 -9.95 8.35 -21.91
C ASP A 305 -10.85 7.32 -21.18
N GLU A 306 -10.59 6.03 -21.29
CA GLU A 306 -11.32 4.96 -20.60
C GLU A 306 -10.40 4.00 -19.83
N PHE A 307 -10.82 3.64 -18.61
CA PHE A 307 -10.09 2.66 -17.81
C PHE A 307 -10.26 1.25 -18.38
N SER A 308 -9.14 0.54 -18.56
CA SER A 308 -9.12 -0.88 -18.91
C SER A 308 -8.41 -1.71 -17.86
N ASP A 309 -8.98 -2.89 -17.60
CA ASP A 309 -8.42 -3.90 -16.70
C ASP A 309 -7.08 -4.44 -17.22
N PHE A 310 -6.05 -4.42 -16.36
CA PHE A 310 -4.73 -4.97 -16.66
C PHE A 310 -4.75 -6.47 -16.97
N SER A 311 -5.76 -7.23 -16.50
CA SER A 311 -5.90 -8.66 -16.76
C SER A 311 -5.89 -8.97 -18.25
N LYS A 312 -6.48 -8.09 -19.07
CA LYS A 312 -6.46 -8.20 -20.53
C LYS A 312 -5.03 -8.20 -21.06
N LEU A 313 -4.21 -7.22 -20.66
CA LEU A 313 -2.82 -7.13 -21.09
C LEU A 313 -1.99 -8.31 -20.59
N ILE A 314 -2.08 -8.63 -19.29
CA ILE A 314 -1.28 -9.70 -18.69
C ILE A 314 -1.61 -11.05 -19.34
N HIS A 315 -2.89 -11.33 -19.61
CA HIS A 315 -3.29 -12.55 -20.32
C HIS A 315 -2.76 -12.58 -21.76
N ARG A 316 -2.83 -11.47 -22.51
CA ARG A 316 -2.27 -11.38 -23.87
C ARG A 316 -0.76 -11.66 -23.88
N LEU A 317 -0.01 -11.14 -22.91
CA LEU A 317 1.45 -11.34 -22.80
C LEU A 317 1.84 -12.74 -22.31
N ALA A 318 1.05 -13.34 -21.42
CA ALA A 318 1.27 -14.70 -20.92
C ALA A 318 0.91 -15.79 -21.95
N ALA A 319 -0.07 -15.51 -22.81
CA ALA A 319 -0.52 -16.45 -23.83
C ALA A 319 0.43 -16.50 -25.04
N PRO A 320 0.38 -17.57 -25.85
CA PRO A 320 0.91 -17.53 -27.22
C PRO A 320 0.34 -16.33 -28.00
N HIS A 321 1.10 -15.64 -28.85
CA HIS A 321 2.43 -16.01 -29.34
C HIS A 321 3.63 -15.46 -28.54
N TYR A 322 3.38 -14.89 -27.36
CA TYR A 322 4.38 -14.25 -26.52
C TYR A 322 4.91 -15.19 -25.44
N GLY A 323 4.04 -15.70 -24.56
CA GLY A 323 4.44 -16.63 -23.50
C GLY A 323 5.40 -16.02 -22.47
N ILE A 324 5.29 -14.73 -22.17
CA ILE A 324 6.22 -14.03 -21.28
C ILE A 324 6.02 -14.51 -19.85
N ARG A 325 7.12 -14.74 -19.14
CA ARG A 325 7.11 -15.13 -17.73
C ARG A 325 6.78 -13.96 -16.82
N GLU A 326 6.02 -14.21 -15.76
CA GLU A 326 5.59 -13.17 -14.80
C GLU A 326 6.77 -12.36 -14.26
N GLY A 327 7.93 -12.98 -14.02
CA GLY A 327 9.11 -12.27 -13.52
C GLY A 327 9.67 -11.20 -14.46
N ILE A 328 9.45 -11.34 -15.77
CA ILE A 328 9.94 -10.41 -16.80
C ILE A 328 8.94 -9.27 -17.05
N MET A 329 7.64 -9.51 -16.86
CA MET A 329 6.61 -8.52 -17.20
C MET A 329 6.83 -7.13 -16.56
N PRO A 330 7.21 -7.00 -15.26
CA PRO A 330 7.47 -5.69 -14.67
C PRO A 330 8.57 -4.89 -15.38
N VAL A 331 9.59 -5.57 -15.89
CA VAL A 331 10.71 -4.94 -16.63
C VAL A 331 10.19 -4.28 -17.90
N ILE A 332 9.40 -5.01 -18.68
CA ILE A 332 8.88 -4.54 -19.97
C ILE A 332 7.81 -3.46 -19.74
N LEU A 333 6.93 -3.65 -18.76
CA LEU A 333 5.94 -2.65 -18.37
C LEU A 333 6.59 -1.36 -17.91
N THR A 334 7.69 -1.42 -17.15
CA THR A 334 8.44 -0.22 -16.72
C THR A 334 8.86 0.62 -17.92
N ALA A 335 9.43 0.01 -18.95
CA ALA A 335 9.85 0.73 -20.15
C ALA A 335 8.66 1.47 -20.80
N CYS A 336 7.55 0.78 -21.03
CA CYS A 336 6.35 1.39 -21.59
C CYS A 336 5.76 2.47 -20.68
N ILE A 337 5.71 2.24 -19.37
CA ILE A 337 5.17 3.21 -18.41
C ILE A 337 6.00 4.49 -18.42
N VAL A 338 7.34 4.38 -18.37
CA VAL A 338 8.25 5.54 -18.45
C VAL A 338 8.06 6.32 -19.75
N LYS A 339 7.81 5.65 -20.89
CA LYS A 339 7.58 6.32 -22.18
C LYS A 339 6.40 7.27 -22.16
N TYR A 340 5.27 6.83 -21.59
CA TYR A 340 4.06 7.65 -21.52
C TYR A 340 4.04 8.54 -20.27
N GLY A 341 4.95 8.33 -19.31
CA GLY A 341 5.25 9.24 -18.21
C GLY A 341 3.99 9.82 -17.55
N ASN A 342 3.79 11.12 -17.71
CA ASN A 342 2.75 11.90 -17.03
C ASN A 342 1.33 11.59 -17.54
N HIS A 343 1.18 10.79 -18.59
CA HIS A 343 -0.12 10.46 -19.18
C HIS A 343 -0.72 9.18 -18.63
N ILE A 344 0.01 8.44 -17.80
CA ILE A 344 -0.49 7.17 -17.26
C ILE A 344 -1.12 7.35 -15.89
N THR A 345 -2.32 6.79 -15.77
CA THR A 345 -3.03 6.63 -14.51
C THR A 345 -3.32 5.17 -14.25
N ILE A 346 -2.93 4.70 -13.07
CA ILE A 346 -3.28 3.37 -12.59
C ILE A 346 -4.19 3.52 -11.38
N ARG A 347 -5.34 2.84 -11.39
CA ARG A 347 -6.26 2.77 -10.24
C ARG A 347 -6.33 1.37 -9.69
N ASN A 348 -6.61 1.26 -8.39
CA ASN A 348 -7.01 0.01 -7.78
C ASN A 348 -8.53 -0.21 -7.87
N SER A 349 -9.00 -1.37 -7.41
CA SER A 349 -10.42 -1.75 -7.36
C SER A 349 -11.29 -0.87 -6.45
N SER A 350 -10.69 -0.04 -5.60
CA SER A 350 -11.36 0.96 -4.78
C SER A 350 -11.48 2.32 -5.47
N ASN A 351 -11.19 2.42 -6.77
CA ASN A 351 -11.17 3.66 -7.56
C ASN A 351 -10.19 4.72 -7.04
N LEU A 352 -9.12 4.32 -6.36
CA LEU A 352 -8.06 5.22 -5.92
C LEU A 352 -6.86 5.13 -6.87
N ASP A 353 -6.33 6.30 -7.25
CA ASP A 353 -5.11 6.40 -8.05
C ASP A 353 -3.92 5.85 -7.24
N CYS A 354 -3.12 5.00 -7.87
CA CYS A 354 -1.98 4.34 -7.27
C CYS A 354 -0.69 5.14 -7.49
N TYR A 355 0.18 5.14 -6.49
CA TYR A 355 1.57 5.55 -6.66
C TYR A 355 2.30 4.48 -7.48
N ILE A 356 2.90 4.90 -8.59
CA ILE A 356 3.60 4.03 -9.53
C ILE A 356 5.04 3.80 -9.02
N ASP A 357 5.26 2.61 -8.49
CA ASP A 357 6.57 2.08 -8.08
C ASP A 357 6.72 0.62 -8.53
N ALA A 358 7.88 0.02 -8.30
CA ALA A 358 8.11 -1.38 -8.63
C ALA A 358 7.20 -2.35 -7.87
N LYS A 359 6.76 -1.98 -6.67
CA LYS A 359 5.85 -2.80 -5.85
C LYS A 359 4.46 -2.87 -6.48
N LEU A 360 3.93 -1.74 -6.97
CA LEU A 360 2.68 -1.70 -7.71
C LEU A 360 2.76 -2.60 -8.94
N LEU A 361 3.84 -2.53 -9.72
CA LEU A 361 3.99 -3.39 -10.91
C LEU A 361 3.97 -4.88 -10.53
N ASP A 362 4.61 -5.26 -9.44
CA ASP A 362 4.54 -6.64 -8.92
C ASP A 362 3.11 -7.06 -8.53
N GLU A 363 2.38 -6.17 -7.87
CA GLU A 363 1.00 -6.42 -7.47
C GLU A 363 0.07 -6.53 -8.68
N ILE A 364 0.27 -5.71 -9.71
CA ILE A 364 -0.44 -5.81 -10.99
C ILE A 364 -0.21 -7.20 -11.61
N ILE A 365 1.03 -7.69 -11.67
CA ILE A 365 1.28 -9.04 -12.22
C ILE A 365 0.61 -10.12 -11.39
N LYS A 366 0.65 -10.00 -10.06
CA LYS A 366 0.10 -11.01 -9.15
C LYS A 366 -1.43 -11.05 -9.13
N GLN A 367 -2.09 -9.88 -9.25
CA GLN A 367 -3.54 -9.72 -9.14
C GLN A 367 -4.05 -8.68 -10.16
N PRO A 368 -3.95 -8.96 -11.47
CA PRO A 368 -4.14 -7.94 -12.49
C PRO A 368 -5.57 -7.37 -12.55
N HIS A 369 -6.58 -8.18 -12.21
CA HIS A 369 -7.99 -7.77 -12.17
C HIS A 369 -8.32 -6.68 -11.15
N ASN A 370 -7.41 -6.40 -10.19
CA ASN A 370 -7.60 -5.36 -9.20
C ASN A 370 -7.08 -3.99 -9.66
N TYR A 371 -6.48 -3.91 -10.86
CA TYR A 371 -5.83 -2.70 -11.33
C TYR A 371 -6.30 -2.32 -12.73
N TYR A 372 -6.49 -1.01 -12.93
CA TYR A 372 -7.02 -0.45 -14.16
C TYR A 372 -6.09 0.63 -14.68
N LEU A 373 -5.78 0.57 -15.97
CA LEU A 373 -4.96 1.55 -16.68
C LEU A 373 -5.86 2.52 -17.44
N LYS A 374 -5.51 3.80 -17.40
CA LYS A 374 -6.00 4.83 -18.31
C LYS A 374 -4.81 5.63 -18.84
N LEU A 375 -4.82 5.89 -20.14
CA LEU A 375 -3.94 6.86 -20.78
C LEU A 375 -4.72 8.18 -20.94
N ASP A 376 -4.26 9.22 -20.26
CA ASP A 376 -4.85 10.56 -20.34
C ASP A 376 -4.30 11.33 -21.54
N ASN A 377 -5.15 12.13 -22.19
CA ASN A 377 -4.68 13.08 -23.20
C ASN A 377 -3.72 14.11 -22.60
N TRP A 378 -2.78 14.58 -23.40
CA TRP A 378 -1.91 15.69 -23.04
C TRP A 378 -2.74 16.96 -22.84
N ASP A 379 -2.66 17.55 -21.65
CA ASP A 379 -3.32 18.80 -21.30
C ASP A 379 -2.31 19.75 -20.67
N GLU A 380 -1.90 20.77 -21.44
CA GLU A 380 -0.93 21.78 -21.03
C GLU A 380 -1.41 22.56 -19.79
N ASN A 381 -2.72 22.73 -19.61
CA ASN A 381 -3.28 23.46 -18.47
C ASN A 381 -3.09 22.65 -17.18
N ILE A 382 -3.28 21.32 -17.25
CA ILE A 382 -3.03 20.43 -16.11
C ILE A 382 -1.54 20.40 -15.76
N GLU A 383 -0.66 20.39 -16.76
CA GLU A 383 0.78 20.43 -16.50
C GLU A 383 1.21 21.76 -15.84
N ALA A 384 0.72 22.89 -16.35
CA ALA A 384 0.97 24.22 -15.78
C ALA A 384 0.43 24.31 -14.34
N LEU A 385 -0.75 23.77 -14.08
CA LEU A 385 -1.34 23.67 -12.75
C LEU A 385 -0.44 22.87 -11.80
N VAL A 386 0.03 21.70 -12.21
CA VAL A 386 0.89 20.83 -11.39
C VAL A 386 2.22 21.51 -11.06
N LYS A 387 2.86 22.15 -12.05
CA LYS A 387 4.10 22.91 -11.84
C LYS A 387 3.89 24.08 -10.89
N GLY A 388 2.86 24.89 -11.13
CA GLY A 388 2.54 26.02 -10.26
C GLY A 388 2.21 25.60 -8.83
N MET A 389 1.44 24.53 -8.63
CA MET A 389 1.18 23.98 -7.30
C MET A 389 2.46 23.47 -6.63
N ALA A 390 3.35 22.82 -7.39
CA ALA A 390 4.63 22.39 -6.85
C ALA A 390 5.50 23.57 -6.40
N GLU A 391 5.56 24.65 -7.17
CA GLU A 391 6.28 25.88 -6.82
C GLU A 391 5.71 26.54 -5.56
N ILE A 392 4.38 26.69 -5.46
CA ILE A 392 3.71 27.31 -4.30
C ILE A 392 4.03 26.60 -2.98
N PHE A 393 4.16 25.27 -3.03
CA PHE A 393 4.41 24.42 -1.88
C PHE A 393 5.85 23.89 -1.80
N GLU A 394 6.77 24.53 -2.52
CA GLU A 394 8.22 24.28 -2.47
C GLU A 394 8.58 22.80 -2.73
N VAL A 395 7.84 22.15 -3.63
CA VAL A 395 8.01 20.74 -3.97
C VAL A 395 8.96 20.62 -5.17
N SER A 396 10.12 20.02 -4.93
CA SER A 396 11.00 19.63 -6.04
C SER A 396 10.41 18.43 -6.79
N LEU A 397 9.91 18.69 -8.00
CA LEU A 397 9.48 17.67 -8.94
C LEU A 397 10.61 17.38 -9.94
N PRO A 398 11.02 16.12 -10.09
CA PRO A 398 11.85 15.72 -11.23
C PRO A 398 11.15 16.06 -12.54
N THR A 399 11.92 16.41 -13.58
CA THR A 399 11.41 16.72 -14.93
C THR A 399 10.54 15.62 -15.54
N ASN A 400 10.70 14.37 -15.10
CA ASN A 400 10.00 13.18 -15.62
C ASN A 400 9.24 12.39 -14.54
N ILE A 401 8.57 13.05 -13.60
CA ILE A 401 7.77 12.36 -12.59
C ILE A 401 6.37 12.00 -13.10
N PHE A 402 6.01 10.70 -13.08
CA PHE A 402 4.65 10.24 -13.40
C PHE A 402 3.59 11.11 -12.73
N SER A 403 2.53 11.44 -13.45
CA SER A 403 1.51 12.38 -12.97
C SER A 403 0.90 11.91 -11.65
N GLY A 404 0.54 10.63 -11.55
CA GLY A 404 0.09 10.00 -10.30
C GLY A 404 1.04 10.24 -9.11
N ASN A 405 2.36 10.13 -9.35
CA ASN A 405 3.38 10.35 -8.32
C ASN A 405 3.57 11.85 -8.01
N ALA A 406 3.44 12.71 -9.02
CA ALA A 406 3.50 14.17 -8.87
C ALA A 406 2.39 14.67 -7.95
N TYR A 407 1.14 14.25 -8.20
CA TYR A 407 -0.01 14.62 -7.36
C TYR A 407 0.18 14.13 -5.92
N GLY A 408 0.67 12.89 -5.74
CA GLY A 408 0.98 12.34 -4.42
C GLY A 408 2.01 13.17 -3.66
N LYS A 409 3.14 13.51 -4.29
CA LYS A 409 4.20 14.33 -3.66
C LYS A 409 3.73 15.75 -3.33
N ILE A 410 2.96 16.37 -4.21
CA ILE A 410 2.37 17.70 -3.95
C ILE A 410 1.39 17.60 -2.77
N GLY A 411 0.49 16.60 -2.80
CA GLY A 411 -0.47 16.35 -1.73
C GLY A 411 0.20 16.16 -0.36
N ASP A 412 1.24 15.32 -0.29
CA ASP A 412 1.99 15.08 0.95
C ASP A 412 2.59 16.37 1.52
N ASN A 413 3.16 17.24 0.67
CA ASN A 413 3.74 18.50 1.12
C ASN A 413 2.68 19.51 1.55
N ILE A 414 1.58 19.61 0.82
CA ILE A 414 0.42 20.44 1.22
C ILE A 414 -0.12 19.97 2.57
N PHE A 415 -0.25 18.65 2.78
CA PHE A 415 -0.69 18.09 4.05
C PHE A 415 0.29 18.40 5.19
N ARG A 416 1.60 18.23 4.97
CA ARG A 416 2.63 18.58 5.96
C ARG A 416 2.60 20.06 6.31
N TRP A 417 2.47 20.93 5.31
CA TRP A 417 2.34 22.38 5.51
C TRP A 417 1.15 22.69 6.43
N ILE A 418 -0.06 22.23 6.09
CA ILE A 418 -1.24 22.54 6.93
C ILE A 418 -1.17 21.89 8.31
N ALA A 419 -0.54 20.72 8.43
CA ALA A 419 -0.34 20.05 9.71
C ALA A 419 0.63 20.81 10.62
N GLY A 420 1.63 21.49 10.04
CA GLY A 420 2.62 22.30 10.73
C GLY A 420 2.13 23.68 11.19
N LEU A 421 0.98 24.15 10.70
CA LEU A 421 0.42 25.43 11.14
C LEU A 421 -0.14 25.37 12.57
N PRO A 422 -0.13 26.51 13.31
CA PRO A 422 -0.75 26.64 14.63
C PRO A 422 -2.20 26.14 14.67
N ARG A 423 -2.65 25.70 15.85
CA ARG A 423 -4.04 25.26 16.03
C ARG A 423 -5.02 26.37 15.67
N PHE A 424 -4.76 27.60 16.10
CA PHE A 424 -5.54 28.78 15.72
C PHE A 424 -5.75 28.87 14.20
N THR A 425 -4.67 28.86 13.41
CA THR A 425 -4.72 28.91 11.94
C THR A 425 -5.53 27.76 11.34
N ARG A 426 -5.44 26.56 11.93
CA ARG A 426 -6.14 25.37 11.44
C ARG A 426 -7.65 25.40 11.71
N GLU A 427 -8.13 26.23 12.64
CA GLU A 427 -9.53 26.22 13.10
C GLU A 427 -10.26 27.55 12.88
N THR A 428 -9.56 28.69 12.84
CA THR A 428 -10.15 30.05 12.80
C THR A 428 -11.07 30.29 11.61
N LYS A 429 -12.17 31.02 11.82
CA LYS A 429 -13.04 31.54 10.75
C LYS A 429 -12.71 32.99 10.40
N MET A 430 -11.74 33.62 11.06
CA MET A 430 -11.30 35.00 10.83
C MET A 430 -10.41 35.18 9.59
N ILE A 431 -10.59 34.31 8.59
CA ILE A 431 -9.87 34.29 7.31
C ILE A 431 -10.88 34.22 6.17
N SER A 432 -10.46 34.59 4.97
CA SER A 432 -11.32 34.59 3.78
C SER A 432 -11.96 33.22 3.51
N LYS A 433 -13.15 33.22 2.88
CA LYS A 433 -13.84 31.97 2.49
C LYS A 433 -12.96 31.10 1.59
N SER A 434 -12.17 31.71 0.72
CA SER A 434 -11.21 31.02 -0.16
C SER A 434 -10.12 30.30 0.66
N SER A 435 -9.56 30.96 1.67
CA SER A 435 -8.58 30.33 2.57
C SER A 435 -9.17 29.22 3.42
N GLN A 436 -10.44 29.35 3.83
CA GLN A 436 -11.15 28.25 4.49
C GLN A 436 -11.29 27.02 3.58
N ALA A 437 -11.57 27.23 2.28
CA ALA A 437 -11.64 26.16 1.29
C ALA A 437 -10.27 25.50 1.05
N VAL A 438 -9.21 26.30 0.82
CA VAL A 438 -7.83 25.80 0.66
C VAL A 438 -7.42 24.97 1.88
N ARG A 439 -7.66 25.49 3.08
CA ARG A 439 -7.39 24.78 4.34
C ARG A 439 -8.17 23.47 4.44
N HIS A 440 -9.45 23.46 4.10
CA HIS A 440 -10.26 22.25 4.13
C HIS A 440 -9.68 21.17 3.21
N PHE A 441 -9.40 21.51 1.96
CA PHE A 441 -8.85 20.55 0.99
C PHE A 441 -7.43 20.11 1.34
N ALA A 442 -6.59 21.01 1.86
CA ALA A 442 -5.26 20.66 2.34
C ALA A 442 -5.30 19.58 3.44
N LYS A 443 -6.29 19.62 4.33
CA LYS A 443 -6.46 18.60 5.39
C LYS A 443 -6.82 17.21 4.85
N ILE A 444 -7.48 17.13 3.69
CA ILE A 444 -7.98 15.86 3.12
C ILE A 444 -7.25 15.44 1.84
N ILE A 445 -6.20 16.16 1.45
CA ILE A 445 -5.56 16.03 0.13
C ILE A 445 -5.01 14.62 -0.12
N ASN A 446 -4.50 13.95 0.92
CA ASN A 446 -3.91 12.62 0.83
C ASN A 446 -4.91 11.52 0.43
N HIS A 447 -6.22 11.75 0.52
CA HIS A 447 -7.21 10.74 0.11
C HIS A 447 -7.28 10.56 -1.41
N ASN A 448 -7.20 11.66 -2.16
CA ASN A 448 -7.17 11.63 -3.63
C ASN A 448 -6.54 12.94 -4.14
N PRO A 449 -5.20 13.05 -4.11
CA PRO A 449 -4.50 14.29 -4.40
C PRO A 449 -4.83 14.82 -5.79
N ARG A 450 -4.87 13.94 -6.81
CA ARG A 450 -5.21 14.32 -8.18
C ARG A 450 -6.60 14.94 -8.28
N HIS A 451 -7.62 14.24 -7.82
CA HIS A 451 -9.00 14.71 -7.93
C HIS A 451 -9.23 16.00 -7.13
N ILE A 452 -8.52 16.16 -6.01
CA ILE A 452 -8.60 17.39 -5.22
C ILE A 452 -7.94 18.55 -5.94
N LEU A 453 -6.73 18.37 -6.47
CA LEU A 453 -5.96 19.41 -7.16
C LEU A 453 -6.62 19.86 -8.46
N ILE A 454 -7.16 18.93 -9.25
CA ILE A 454 -7.71 19.24 -10.59
C ILE A 454 -9.18 19.65 -10.53
N HIS A 455 -9.98 19.08 -9.61
CA HIS A 455 -11.43 19.28 -9.63
C HIS A 455 -11.95 19.99 -8.38
N LYS A 456 -11.78 19.39 -7.19
CA LYS A 456 -12.48 19.87 -5.98
C LYS A 456 -12.00 21.24 -5.52
N LEU A 457 -10.69 21.46 -5.46
CA LEU A 457 -10.12 22.72 -5.01
C LEU A 457 -10.41 23.85 -6.00
N PRO A 458 -10.18 23.71 -7.32
CA PRO A 458 -10.61 24.70 -8.32
C PRO A 458 -12.09 25.03 -8.23
N SER A 459 -12.96 24.02 -8.14
CA SER A 459 -14.42 24.21 -8.04
C SER A 459 -14.81 25.03 -6.81
N ALA A 460 -14.17 24.78 -5.66
CA ALA A 460 -14.44 25.51 -4.43
C ALA A 460 -13.94 26.96 -4.46
N LEU A 461 -12.99 27.27 -5.33
CA LEU A 461 -12.51 28.63 -5.59
C LEU A 461 -13.25 29.32 -6.75
N GLY A 462 -14.27 28.67 -7.33
CA GLY A 462 -15.14 29.25 -8.36
C GLY A 462 -14.80 28.85 -9.80
N PHE A 463 -13.85 27.95 -10.01
CA PHE A 463 -13.42 27.49 -11.35
C PHE A 463 -14.05 26.12 -11.67
N LYS A 464 -14.98 26.09 -12.64
CA LYS A 464 -15.65 24.84 -13.05
C LYS A 464 -14.82 24.01 -14.03
N GLU A 465 -14.17 24.68 -14.97
CA GLU A 465 -13.20 24.12 -15.92
C GLU A 465 -12.03 25.09 -15.99
N LEU A 466 -10.79 24.58 -15.92
CA LEU A 466 -9.59 25.40 -15.92
C LEU A 466 -9.14 25.64 -17.36
N SER A 467 -9.51 26.79 -17.96
CA SER A 467 -8.82 27.27 -19.17
C SER A 467 -7.43 27.83 -18.83
N GLN A 468 -6.60 28.14 -19.83
CA GLN A 468 -5.24 28.63 -19.60
C GLN A 468 -5.19 29.89 -18.71
N ASN A 469 -6.06 30.87 -18.95
CA ASN A 469 -6.18 32.08 -18.13
C ASN A 469 -6.75 31.78 -16.73
N ASP A 470 -7.51 30.70 -16.58
CA ASP A 470 -8.05 30.30 -15.28
C ASP A 470 -6.99 29.65 -14.39
N VAL A 471 -5.99 28.96 -14.96
CA VAL A 471 -4.88 28.35 -14.19
C VAL A 471 -4.06 29.41 -13.47
N GLU A 472 -3.62 30.47 -14.17
CA GLU A 472 -2.83 31.55 -13.55
C GLU A 472 -3.63 32.27 -12.44
N ASN A 473 -4.90 32.58 -12.72
CA ASN A 473 -5.79 33.21 -11.75
C ASN A 473 -6.01 32.31 -10.53
N PHE A 474 -6.25 31.02 -10.73
CA PHE A 474 -6.37 30.02 -9.68
C PHE A 474 -5.11 29.97 -8.81
N LEU A 475 -3.93 29.83 -9.41
CA LEU A 475 -2.66 29.78 -8.69
C LEU A 475 -2.43 31.06 -7.88
N SER A 476 -2.76 32.23 -8.43
CA SER A 476 -2.67 33.52 -7.72
C SER A 476 -3.57 33.57 -6.47
N ILE A 477 -4.77 32.98 -6.54
CA ILE A 477 -5.68 32.88 -5.39
C ILE A 477 -5.10 31.93 -4.36
N VAL A 478 -4.56 30.79 -4.77
CA VAL A 478 -3.91 29.82 -3.86
C VAL A 478 -2.73 30.47 -3.13
N ILE A 479 -1.89 31.25 -3.81
CA ILE A 479 -0.78 32.02 -3.19
C ILE A 479 -1.31 32.98 -2.12
N LYS A 480 -2.35 33.77 -2.45
CA LYS A 480 -2.98 34.69 -1.49
C LYS A 480 -3.52 33.95 -0.27
N CYS A 481 -4.18 32.82 -0.49
CA CYS A 481 -4.74 32.00 0.60
C CYS A 481 -3.64 31.39 1.48
N LYS A 482 -2.57 30.87 0.87
CA LYS A 482 -1.40 30.35 1.58
C LYS A 482 -0.77 31.44 2.45
N ASN A 483 -0.55 32.63 1.90
CA ASN A 483 0.02 33.76 2.63
C ASN A 483 -0.89 34.24 3.77
N GLU A 484 -2.21 34.26 3.58
CA GLU A 484 -3.18 34.59 4.65
C GLU A 484 -3.12 33.55 5.78
N LEU A 485 -3.01 32.26 5.45
CA LEU A 485 -2.89 31.19 6.45
C LEU A 485 -1.54 31.25 7.17
N ASP A 486 -0.43 31.43 6.45
CA ASP A 486 0.92 31.53 7.03
C ASP A 486 1.05 32.74 7.98
N ASN A 487 0.35 33.85 7.70
CA ASN A 487 0.37 35.07 8.52
C ASN A 487 -0.76 35.16 9.55
N SER A 488 -1.71 34.22 9.59
CA SER A 488 -2.92 34.39 10.41
C SER A 488 -2.63 34.54 11.91
N LEU A 489 -1.55 33.92 12.41
CA LEU A 489 -1.13 34.08 13.81
C LEU A 489 -0.59 35.50 14.07
N ASN A 490 0.17 36.07 13.13
CA ASN A 490 0.63 37.46 13.21
C ASN A 490 -0.56 38.43 13.19
N ASP A 491 -1.57 38.15 12.37
CA ASP A 491 -2.80 38.94 12.34
C ASP A 491 -3.58 38.85 13.67
N LEU A 492 -3.60 37.68 14.31
CA LEU A 492 -4.14 37.52 15.65
C LEU A 492 -3.37 38.35 16.67
N LEU A 493 -2.03 38.32 16.63
CA LEU A 493 -1.19 39.13 17.53
C LEU A 493 -1.40 40.63 17.32
N ASN A 494 -1.57 41.08 16.09
CA ASN A 494 -1.93 42.46 15.78
C ASN A 494 -3.29 42.83 16.39
N LYS A 495 -4.31 41.98 16.28
CA LYS A 495 -5.61 42.20 16.95
C LYS A 495 -5.50 42.24 18.47
N ILE A 496 -4.67 41.38 19.06
CA ILE A 496 -4.39 41.40 20.51
C ILE A 496 -3.75 42.74 20.90
N LYS A 497 -2.74 43.21 20.14
CA LYS A 497 -2.12 44.52 20.37
C LYS A 497 -3.14 45.65 20.25
N GLU A 498 -3.99 45.67 19.24
CA GLU A 498 -5.05 46.67 19.09
C GLU A 498 -6.01 46.69 20.29
N VAL A 499 -6.42 45.51 20.77
CA VAL A 499 -7.24 45.38 21.98
C VAL A 499 -6.50 45.94 23.20
N LEU A 500 -5.21 45.64 23.36
CA LEU A 500 -4.41 46.12 24.48
C LEU A 500 -4.15 47.63 24.40
N TYR A 501 -3.90 48.20 23.22
CA TYR A 501 -3.79 49.64 23.02
C TYR A 501 -5.10 50.35 23.36
N SER A 502 -6.23 49.83 22.86
CA SER A 502 -7.55 50.37 23.19
C SER A 502 -7.86 50.25 24.68
N TRP A 503 -7.40 49.19 25.32
CA TRP A 503 -7.53 49.04 26.76
C TRP A 503 -6.63 50.07 27.45
N LEU A 504 -5.33 50.13 27.20
CA LEU A 504 -4.38 50.98 27.93
C LEU A 504 -4.41 52.47 27.56
N SER A 505 -5.18 52.88 26.54
CA SER A 505 -5.26 54.27 26.08
C SER A 505 -5.52 55.34 27.16
N PRO A 506 -6.23 55.09 28.28
CA PRO A 506 -6.41 56.11 29.32
C PRO A 506 -5.12 56.48 30.09
N TYR A 507 -4.04 55.69 29.98
CA TYR A 507 -2.86 55.84 30.81
C TYR A 507 -1.69 56.60 30.15
N GLY A 508 -1.81 56.98 28.87
CA GLY A 508 -0.82 57.78 28.14
C GLY A 508 -1.34 58.33 26.82
N ASN A 509 -0.44 58.86 25.99
CA ASN A 509 -0.79 59.42 24.69
C ASN A 509 -0.74 58.37 23.55
N LYS A 510 -1.31 58.70 22.38
CA LYS A 510 -1.38 57.79 21.23
C LYS A 510 -0.01 57.39 20.66
N ASP A 511 1.03 58.17 20.90
CA ASP A 511 2.39 57.95 20.36
C ASP A 511 3.27 57.09 21.30
N GLU A 512 2.75 56.68 22.46
CA GLU A 512 3.51 55.85 23.40
C GLU A 512 3.44 54.36 23.05
N SER A 513 4.54 53.63 23.30
CA SER A 513 4.61 52.18 23.10
C SER A 513 3.64 51.43 24.01
N LEU A 514 3.21 50.24 23.59
CA LEU A 514 2.30 49.39 24.36
C LEU A 514 2.84 49.11 25.78
N ILE A 515 4.16 48.89 25.87
CA ILE A 515 4.87 48.60 27.11
C ILE A 515 4.92 49.85 28.00
N SER A 516 5.14 51.03 27.43
CA SER A 516 5.09 52.31 28.17
C SER A 516 3.71 52.56 28.75
N LEU A 517 2.65 52.36 27.97
CA LEU A 517 1.27 52.50 28.45
C LEU A 517 0.96 51.52 29.58
N ALA A 518 1.45 50.28 29.49
CA ALA A 518 1.29 49.29 30.55
C ALA A 518 2.05 49.67 31.83
N ARG A 519 3.27 50.22 31.71
CA ARG A 519 4.06 50.72 32.86
C ARG A 519 3.42 51.96 33.48
N ASN A 520 2.92 52.90 32.69
CA ASN A 520 2.19 54.07 33.19
C ASN A 520 0.93 53.67 33.98
N MET A 521 0.20 52.65 33.52
CA MET A 521 -0.93 52.08 34.26
C MET A 521 -0.46 51.54 35.61
N LEU A 522 0.62 50.77 35.62
CA LEU A 522 1.19 50.22 36.86
C LEU A 522 1.64 51.33 37.81
N ASP A 523 2.28 52.39 37.32
CA ASP A 523 2.76 53.51 38.15
C ASP A 523 1.60 54.32 38.74
N LYS A 524 0.51 54.52 37.99
CA LYS A 524 -0.66 55.29 38.43
C LYS A 524 -1.59 54.51 39.37
N GLU A 525 -1.76 53.21 39.14
CA GLU A 525 -2.81 52.40 39.80
C GLU A 525 -2.23 51.20 40.58
N LYS A 526 -0.92 51.21 40.91
CA LYS A 526 -0.21 50.07 41.54
C LYS A 526 -0.95 49.42 42.72
N SER A 527 -1.45 50.24 43.64
CA SER A 527 -2.14 49.78 44.84
C SER A 527 -3.47 49.11 44.51
N LYS A 528 -4.25 49.68 43.59
CA LYS A 528 -5.55 49.15 43.18
C LYS A 528 -5.40 47.85 42.38
N ILE A 529 -4.44 47.79 41.45
CA ILE A 529 -4.16 46.59 40.64
C ILE A 529 -3.87 45.38 41.54
N SER A 530 -3.07 45.55 42.60
CA SER A 530 -2.81 44.47 43.56
C SER A 530 -4.05 44.05 44.35
N THR A 531 -4.95 44.99 44.67
CA THR A 531 -6.19 44.72 45.43
C THR A 531 -7.24 43.97 44.61
N VAL A 532 -7.30 44.15 43.28
CA VAL A 532 -8.29 43.49 42.41
C VAL A 532 -7.86 42.08 41.98
N GLY A 533 -6.84 41.50 42.59
CA GLY A 533 -6.25 40.23 42.12
C GLY A 533 -5.44 40.37 40.82
N GLY A 534 -5.03 41.59 40.44
CA GLY A 534 -4.16 41.87 39.30
C GLY A 534 -2.66 41.70 39.58
N SER A 535 -2.29 40.99 40.65
CA SER A 535 -0.88 40.76 41.02
C SER A 535 -0.08 40.15 39.87
N ASN A 536 -0.66 39.19 39.14
CA ASN A 536 -0.04 38.59 37.96
C ASN A 536 0.22 39.61 36.84
N ILE A 537 -0.71 40.56 36.61
CA ILE A 537 -0.54 41.64 35.62
C ILE A 537 0.61 42.56 36.04
N ALA A 538 0.67 42.95 37.31
CA ALA A 538 1.73 43.79 37.85
C ALA A 538 3.10 43.09 37.78
N THR A 539 3.17 41.81 38.14
CA THR A 539 4.39 41.01 38.04
C THR A 539 4.85 40.84 36.60
N TYR A 540 3.94 40.60 35.67
CA TYR A 540 4.27 40.47 34.25
C TYR A 540 4.79 41.78 33.66
N ILE A 541 4.12 42.91 33.91
CA ILE A 541 4.55 44.23 33.41
C ILE A 541 5.90 44.64 34.00
N SER A 542 6.09 44.44 35.31
CA SER A 542 7.34 44.83 35.99
C SER A 542 8.51 43.90 35.67
N GLY A 543 8.25 42.62 35.41
CA GLY A 543 9.26 41.64 35.01
C GLY A 543 9.56 41.59 33.51
N PHE A 544 8.80 42.29 32.67
CA PHE A 544 9.06 42.31 31.22
C PHE A 544 10.23 43.25 30.89
N ASP A 545 11.34 42.65 30.45
CA ASP A 545 12.52 43.34 29.97
C ASP A 545 12.57 43.33 28.43
N GLY A 546 12.79 44.49 27.83
CA GLY A 546 12.81 44.70 26.37
C GLY A 546 11.70 45.60 25.82
N TYR A 547 11.68 45.71 24.48
CA TYR A 547 10.84 46.63 23.70
C TYR A 547 10.00 45.93 22.62
N ASP A 548 9.99 44.59 22.62
CA ASP A 548 9.28 43.78 21.62
C ASP A 548 7.79 43.67 21.99
N GLU A 549 6.97 44.47 21.31
CA GLU A 549 5.53 44.53 21.57
C GLU A 549 4.80 43.23 21.22
N ASP A 550 5.31 42.45 20.25
CA ASP A 550 4.71 41.17 19.88
C ASP A 550 4.92 40.15 21.00
N LYS A 551 6.14 40.07 21.56
CA LYS A 551 6.42 39.22 22.73
C LYS A 551 5.65 39.67 23.96
N PHE A 552 5.52 40.99 24.17
CA PHE A 552 4.74 41.54 25.28
C PHE A 552 3.26 41.16 25.14
N ALA A 553 2.65 41.44 23.98
CA ALA A 553 1.25 41.13 23.72
C ALA A 553 0.96 39.63 23.80
N TYR A 554 1.84 38.80 23.25
CA TYR A 554 1.75 37.34 23.34
C TYR A 554 1.73 36.86 24.78
N GLY A 555 2.70 37.28 25.60
CA GLY A 555 2.81 36.84 26.98
C GLY A 555 1.69 37.39 27.86
N PHE A 556 1.25 38.63 27.60
CA PHE A 556 0.11 39.24 28.27
C PHE A 556 -1.19 38.48 27.96
N ALA A 557 -1.43 38.15 26.70
CA ALA A 557 -2.60 37.38 26.26
C ALA A 557 -2.62 35.98 26.89
N LYS A 558 -1.45 35.30 26.93
CA LYS A 558 -1.29 34.01 27.60
C LYS A 558 -1.55 34.11 29.10
N MET A 559 -1.07 35.15 29.77
CA MET A 559 -1.27 35.34 31.20
C MET A 559 -2.76 35.53 31.53
N ILE A 560 -3.49 36.33 30.75
CA ILE A 560 -4.91 36.61 31.01
C ILE A 560 -5.79 35.39 30.71
N THR A 561 -5.54 34.68 29.61
CA THR A 561 -6.39 33.56 29.17
C THR A 561 -5.92 32.20 29.66
N ASN A 562 -4.67 32.11 30.17
CA ASN A 562 -3.95 30.88 30.46
C ASN A 562 -3.75 29.94 29.24
N ILE A 563 -4.02 30.42 28.02
CA ILE A 563 -3.89 29.69 26.76
C ILE A 563 -2.94 30.46 25.86
N ARG A 564 -2.03 29.76 25.20
CA ARG A 564 -1.10 30.39 24.27
C ARG A 564 -1.82 30.83 22.99
N PRO A 565 -1.53 32.00 22.41
CA PRO A 565 -2.16 32.48 21.17
C PRO A 565 -2.19 31.47 20.01
N GLU A 566 -1.17 30.61 19.86
CA GLU A 566 -1.16 29.55 18.84
C GLU A 566 -2.26 28.49 19.02
N ASP A 567 -2.80 28.36 20.23
CA ASP A 567 -3.83 27.39 20.63
C ASP A 567 -5.23 28.00 20.76
N TRP A 568 -5.38 29.29 20.46
CA TRP A 568 -6.65 29.99 20.55
C TRP A 568 -7.67 29.50 19.54
N LEU A 569 -8.94 29.62 19.92
CA LEU A 569 -10.08 29.60 19.00
C LEU A 569 -10.62 31.01 18.83
N ASP A 570 -11.54 31.22 17.89
CA ASP A 570 -12.11 32.54 17.62
C ASP A 570 -12.73 33.16 18.89
N ASP A 571 -13.41 32.35 19.70
CA ASP A 571 -14.07 32.77 20.94
C ASP A 571 -13.06 33.21 22.02
N THR A 572 -11.83 32.67 22.01
CA THR A 572 -10.80 33.00 23.01
C THR A 572 -10.38 34.47 22.93
N LEU A 573 -10.44 35.08 21.75
CA LEU A 573 -10.19 36.51 21.59
C LEU A 573 -11.29 37.35 22.28
N ASP A 574 -12.53 36.88 22.28
CA ASP A 574 -13.63 37.56 22.95
C ASP A 574 -13.61 37.32 24.46
N ASP A 575 -13.20 36.12 24.91
CA ASP A 575 -12.89 35.86 26.31
C ASP A 575 -11.79 36.80 26.82
N PHE A 576 -10.71 36.98 26.05
CA PHE A 576 -9.64 37.91 26.38
C PHE A 576 -10.15 39.34 26.55
N LYS A 577 -10.94 39.86 25.59
CA LYS A 577 -11.55 41.20 25.70
C LYS A 577 -12.47 41.31 26.92
N THR A 578 -13.22 40.25 27.23
CA THR A 578 -14.15 40.22 28.35
C THR A 578 -13.41 40.27 29.68
N SER A 579 -12.34 39.49 29.84
CA SER A 579 -11.48 39.52 31.02
C SER A 579 -10.86 40.90 31.27
N LEU A 580 -10.38 41.58 30.22
CA LEU A 580 -9.85 42.94 30.34
C LEU A 580 -10.90 43.98 30.76
N LYS A 581 -12.14 43.83 30.27
CA LYS A 581 -13.26 44.69 30.68
C LYS A 581 -13.65 44.44 32.13
N GLN A 582 -13.77 43.18 32.54
CA GLN A 582 -14.07 42.80 33.92
C GLN A 582 -13.02 43.35 34.88
N PHE A 583 -11.74 43.21 34.54
CA PHE A 583 -10.65 43.81 35.31
C PHE A 583 -10.81 45.32 35.47
N ARG A 584 -11.10 46.04 34.38
CA ARG A 584 -11.32 47.49 34.41
C ARG A 584 -12.54 47.90 35.23
N HIS A 585 -13.62 47.12 35.19
CA HIS A 585 -14.79 47.37 36.02
C HIS A 585 -14.49 47.16 37.50
N ALA A 586 -13.72 46.13 37.84
CA ALA A 586 -13.31 45.84 39.19
C ALA A 586 -12.31 46.91 39.73
N GLU A 587 -11.39 47.40 38.89
CA GLU A 587 -10.53 48.56 39.20
C GLU A 587 -11.33 49.85 39.47
N LYS A 588 -12.35 50.14 38.65
CA LYS A 588 -13.21 51.32 38.81
C LYS A 588 -14.21 51.22 39.98
N SER A 589 -14.69 50.04 40.31
CA SER A 589 -15.61 49.86 41.45
C SER A 589 -14.87 50.07 42.77
N LEU A 590 -13.61 49.63 42.87
CA LEU A 590 -12.74 49.92 44.02
C LEU A 590 -12.49 51.41 44.23
N SER A 591 -12.43 52.23 43.17
CA SER A 591 -12.33 53.69 43.33
C SER A 591 -13.63 54.36 43.78
N SER A 592 -14.78 53.67 43.67
CA SER A 592 -16.09 54.14 44.14
C SER A 592 -16.46 53.67 45.57
N LEU A 593 -15.84 52.61 46.08
CA LEU A 593 -16.11 51.96 47.37
C LEU A 593 -15.21 52.48 48.52
N ALA A 594 -14.75 53.73 48.46
CA ALA A 594 -13.79 54.29 49.41
C ALA A 594 -14.23 54.34 50.90
N ASN A 595 -15.40 53.81 51.28
CA ASN A 595 -15.97 53.99 52.63
C ASN A 595 -16.17 52.72 53.48
N SER A 596 -15.90 51.50 52.99
CA SER A 596 -15.81 50.31 53.87
C SER A 596 -14.71 49.34 53.44
N TYR A 597 -13.64 49.27 54.25
CA TYR A 597 -12.61 48.23 54.13
C TYR A 597 -12.39 47.57 55.49
N VAL A 598 -12.11 46.28 55.47
CA VAL A 598 -11.67 45.52 56.65
C VAL A 598 -10.15 45.42 56.60
N LYS A 599 -9.50 45.96 57.63
CA LYS A 599 -8.04 45.89 57.77
C LYS A 599 -7.68 44.64 58.56
N LEU A 600 -6.93 43.72 57.94
CA LEU A 600 -6.37 42.55 58.60
C LEU A 600 -4.88 42.77 58.84
N GLU A 601 -4.47 42.65 60.09
CA GLU A 601 -3.07 42.76 60.52
C GLU A 601 -2.56 41.37 60.91
N PHE A 602 -1.53 40.89 60.20
CA PHE A 602 -0.86 39.64 60.55
C PHE A 602 0.44 39.96 61.30
N CYS A 603 0.45 39.70 62.61
CA CYS A 603 1.64 39.82 63.44
C CYS A 603 2.37 38.47 63.52
N ASP A 604 3.65 38.43 63.11
CA ASP A 604 4.52 37.27 63.28
C ASP A 604 5.37 37.46 64.54
N SER A 605 5.34 36.51 65.47
CA SER A 605 6.04 36.62 66.76
C SER A 605 7.58 36.61 66.65
N ALA A 606 8.14 36.30 65.48
CA ALA A 606 9.58 36.23 65.26
C ALA A 606 10.20 37.48 64.59
N SER A 607 9.40 38.37 64.00
CA SER A 607 9.87 39.60 63.37
C SER A 607 8.89 40.72 63.63
N ASN A 608 9.37 41.87 64.13
CA ASN A 608 8.57 43.03 64.52
C ASN A 608 7.86 43.76 63.33
N ASN A 609 7.63 43.07 62.21
CA ASN A 609 6.98 43.56 61.01
C ASN A 609 5.57 42.97 60.91
N ALA A 610 4.56 43.82 61.12
CA ALA A 610 3.17 43.48 60.83
C ALA A 610 2.90 43.63 59.33
N LYS A 611 2.29 42.62 58.71
CA LYS A 611 1.82 42.70 57.31
C LYS A 611 0.36 43.13 57.33
N GLU A 612 0.09 44.35 56.90
CA GLU A 612 -1.26 44.91 56.82
C GLU A 612 -1.87 44.67 55.43
N ILE A 613 -3.10 44.16 55.40
CA ILE A 613 -3.83 43.90 54.16
C ILE A 613 -5.22 44.50 54.29
N ALA A 614 -5.56 45.43 53.42
CA ALA A 614 -6.90 45.97 53.31
C ALA A 614 -7.72 45.10 52.35
N ILE A 615 -8.80 44.51 52.87
CA ILE A 615 -9.80 43.80 52.07
C ILE A 615 -11.00 44.74 51.94
N TYR A 616 -11.32 45.10 50.70
CA TYR A 616 -12.48 45.93 50.41
C TYR A 616 -13.71 45.04 50.22
N GLU A 617 -14.84 45.51 50.70
CA GLU A 617 -16.11 44.80 50.53
C GLU A 617 -16.46 44.76 49.03
N SER A 618 -16.74 43.56 48.50
CA SER A 618 -17.07 43.35 47.09
C SER A 618 -18.32 42.49 46.98
N GLU A 619 -19.15 42.76 45.97
CA GLU A 619 -20.34 41.96 45.71
C GLU A 619 -19.94 40.54 45.29
N VAL A 620 -20.46 39.54 46.01
CA VAL A 620 -20.21 38.13 45.73
C VAL A 620 -21.20 37.66 44.66
N SER A 621 -20.70 37.20 43.52
CA SER A 621 -21.54 36.63 42.43
C SER A 621 -22.37 35.43 42.89
N ASP A 622 -23.44 35.08 42.16
CA ASP A 622 -24.28 33.91 42.48
C ASP A 622 -23.49 32.60 42.61
N LEU A 623 -22.53 32.35 41.72
CA LEU A 623 -21.63 31.19 41.82
C LEU A 623 -20.69 31.30 43.04
N GLY A 624 -20.26 32.51 43.37
CA GLY A 624 -19.50 32.81 44.58
C GLY A 624 -20.30 32.53 45.85
N ASN A 625 -21.59 32.87 45.89
CA ASN A 625 -22.48 32.57 47.01
C ASN A 625 -22.69 31.06 47.17
N ILE A 626 -22.78 30.32 46.06
CA ILE A 626 -22.83 28.84 46.09
C ILE A 626 -21.53 28.28 46.68
N LEU A 627 -20.36 28.77 46.24
CA LEU A 627 -19.07 28.34 46.78
C LEU A 627 -18.96 28.67 48.28
N GLN A 628 -19.36 29.89 48.69
CA GLN A 628 -19.39 30.32 50.08
C GLN A 628 -20.27 29.37 50.92
N THR A 629 -21.48 29.07 50.45
CA THR A 629 -22.39 28.12 51.11
C THR A 629 -21.77 26.73 51.23
N HIS A 630 -21.05 26.27 50.20
CA HIS A 630 -20.34 24.98 50.24
C HIS A 630 -19.18 24.97 51.23
N VAL A 631 -18.39 26.04 51.29
CA VAL A 631 -17.29 26.17 52.26
C VAL A 631 -17.82 26.23 53.69
N GLU A 632 -18.88 27.01 53.92
CA GLU A 632 -19.59 27.10 55.20
C GLU A 632 -20.16 25.73 55.61
N SER A 633 -20.82 25.04 54.68
CA SER A 633 -21.34 23.68 54.91
C SER A 633 -20.20 22.70 55.22
N ALA A 634 -19.11 22.72 54.47
CA ALA A 634 -17.96 21.84 54.71
C ALA A 634 -17.38 22.06 56.13
N ILE A 635 -17.19 23.31 56.55
CA ILE A 635 -16.68 23.64 57.89
C ILE A 635 -17.69 23.29 59.00
N SER A 636 -18.99 23.45 58.72
CA SER A 636 -20.07 23.09 59.64
C SER A 636 -20.24 21.58 59.79
N ASN A 637 -20.07 20.81 58.71
CA ASN A 637 -20.18 19.35 58.70
C ASN A 637 -19.15 18.65 59.59
N PHE A 638 -17.98 19.28 59.82
CA PHE A 638 -17.01 18.79 60.81
C PHE A 638 -17.44 19.05 62.27
N GLY A 639 -18.58 19.71 62.51
CA GLY A 639 -19.24 19.81 63.81
C GLY A 639 -18.29 20.21 64.94
N ASN A 640 -18.28 19.42 66.01
CA ASN A 640 -17.37 19.56 67.16
C ASN A 640 -16.07 18.74 67.01
N ALA A 641 -15.86 18.05 65.89
CA ALA A 641 -14.65 17.26 65.68
C ALA A 641 -13.39 18.12 65.50
N ILE A 642 -13.58 19.41 65.18
CA ILE A 642 -12.52 20.41 65.06
C ILE A 642 -12.92 21.63 65.89
N SER A 643 -11.99 22.16 66.68
CA SER A 643 -12.26 23.30 67.55
C SER A 643 -12.56 24.58 66.77
N GLN A 644 -13.27 25.53 67.38
CA GLN A 644 -13.53 26.84 66.76
C GLN A 644 -12.22 27.61 66.47
N ILE A 645 -11.18 27.39 67.27
CA ILE A 645 -9.85 27.98 67.07
C ILE A 645 -9.21 27.40 65.81
N GLU A 646 -9.25 26.08 65.62
CA GLU A 646 -8.75 25.42 64.41
C GLU A 646 -9.53 25.83 63.16
N LYS A 647 -10.87 25.94 63.25
CA LYS A 647 -11.69 26.43 62.12
C LYS A 647 -11.26 27.84 61.68
N ARG A 648 -11.05 28.74 62.63
CA ARG A 648 -10.53 30.10 62.37
C ARG A 648 -9.12 30.06 61.76
N GLN A 649 -8.24 29.22 62.29
CA GLN A 649 -6.88 29.07 61.76
C GLN A 649 -6.86 28.50 60.33
N ILE A 650 -7.76 27.57 60.01
CA ILE A 650 -7.90 26.99 58.66
C ILE A 650 -8.34 28.07 57.67
N LEU A 651 -9.35 28.89 58.01
CA LEU A 651 -9.80 30.00 57.16
C LEU A 651 -8.67 31.03 56.95
N ILE A 652 -7.90 31.35 57.99
CA ILE A 652 -6.70 32.20 57.88
C ILE A 652 -5.66 31.58 56.95
N ASN A 653 -5.40 30.27 57.04
CA ASN A 653 -4.43 29.59 56.18
C ASN A 653 -4.88 29.54 54.71
N ILE A 654 -6.18 29.39 54.46
CA ILE A 654 -6.75 29.48 53.10
C ILE A 654 -6.59 30.90 52.57
N LEU A 655 -6.94 31.90 53.37
CA LEU A 655 -6.80 33.32 53.00
C LEU A 655 -5.34 33.68 52.70
N LYS A 656 -4.38 33.21 53.51
CA LYS A 656 -2.93 33.40 53.27
C LYS A 656 -2.41 32.77 51.98
N LYS A 657 -3.11 31.81 51.38
CA LYS A 657 -2.75 31.22 50.07
C LYS A 657 -3.35 31.99 48.88
N LEU A 658 -4.39 32.77 49.13
CA LEU A 658 -5.12 33.55 48.13
C LEU A 658 -4.58 34.98 47.99
N ILE A 659 -3.86 35.45 49.02
CA ILE A 659 -3.05 36.66 49.05
C ILE A 659 -1.64 36.31 48.59
#